data_AF-A0A9W8B4G0-F1
#
_entry.id   AF-A0A9W8B4G0-F1
#
_cell.length_a   1.000
_cell.length_b   1.000
_cell.length_c   1.000
_cell.angle_alpha   90.00
_cell.angle_beta   90.00
_cell.angle_gamma   90.00
#
_symmetry.space_group_name_H-M   'P 1'
#
loop_
_entity.id
_entity.type
_entity.pdbx_description
1 polymer ?
#
loop_
_entity_poly.entity_id
_entity_poly.type
_entity_poly.pdbx_seq_one_letter_code
_entity_poly.pdbx_strand_id
1 'polypeptide(L)'
;MSAPQSQLTRSWRTLFIALEEANDQITAQQLSRAIANVSDELFLVLDYFKSPSAASGTKLKSGSVDIHGETKVLEPPTVTFLDRLSAILDLDQLQTVALFAHFVDQMTNLAVQESMTKNKPLSSSPKPTTANYQAYCQPQYLADLVQYYYSERSAKVKCLQSLLRISQDDHHPYYTVAQDFLYRWTEKVPAIPPKVLYQYAATRKYRPSPQLPAEFWPMWTQQLWQEQEHLLELLFLVLVAKPFCSPPQIRDILVELNQAAVLPETLRSQISGPEERAMRDRVLVLANLVAAQLLQLPVPTTAHAIDSDAVLGDGLEGRTLLQAPEVFMAIDKSLTRSSVQPLLCVAWGLTWARLMQLLEVVGDTDQYQAVKEMLWWDADEDGGTDLANTGAASSLRRSSGDRFAVRDVDKRIQWISLGFKNGMMDLLEAALHSDLLATTNPNALGYRMVLKEVLMQLFTQLEVNRLPDFDRLVECTALLFYKQPELSVQFWTEDIAIPGRASLLEYVCGRFPYSFQPFLHLIVGLFTPETADHVSNFLQRLSTLTQAVLPQHQAHLALVSGSLDQAIRESTAPIPMFPGFPGFAIPVGTQGLQLSSTGSVTLVKWQYPYIAWDLFHHLLDFALRSGANDDAMATIFGAPTYPILADTLRLYHLVFAHFFGRSRDLDDLAAKSFHEASTAQDILIDQLTSVLVQTLQELQATISKGRPLRTSQVSSSSSASSPFGQVNLEDTMLEVAELCLQCLTHLSFDYALSVIAALERHGLVPTSQAQAVEAHQPTLGLGRLTGAGSSKPWIGHLVQAEARRGEYKATLAYVRLVAHLIFSTWPVNAAMDAPTEVDQP
;
A
#
# COMPACT_ATOMS: atom_id res chain seq x y z
N MET A 1 32.12 37.28 15.00
CA MET A 1 32.97 36.07 15.00
C MET A 1 32.02 34.89 14.83
N SER A 2 32.00 34.25 13.64
CA SER A 2 31.13 33.10 13.38
C SER A 2 31.62 31.90 14.19
N ALA A 3 30.73 31.29 14.99
CA ALA A 3 31.03 30.04 15.67
C ALA A 3 31.41 28.96 14.63
N PRO A 4 32.34 28.03 14.96
CA PRO A 4 32.65 26.92 14.06
C PRO A 4 31.36 26.15 13.76
N GLN A 5 31.11 25.88 12.47
CA GLN A 5 29.95 25.09 12.03
C GLN A 5 29.98 23.71 12.70
N SER A 6 28.82 23.27 13.19
CA SER A 6 28.62 21.94 13.78
C SER A 6 29.10 20.86 12.81
N GLN A 7 29.70 19.77 13.31
CA GLN A 7 30.04 18.62 12.47
C GLN A 7 28.81 18.08 11.71
N LEU A 8 27.61 18.24 12.29
CA LEU A 8 26.34 17.83 11.71
C LEU A 8 25.95 18.62 10.44
N THR A 9 26.47 19.84 10.26
CA THR A 9 26.12 20.72 9.13
C THR A 9 27.21 20.78 8.06
N ARG A 10 28.20 19.88 8.12
CA ARG A 10 29.25 19.78 7.09
C ARG A 10 28.76 19.14 5.80
N SER A 11 27.73 18.30 5.90
CA SER A 11 27.06 17.64 4.79
C SER A 11 25.58 17.48 5.08
N TRP A 12 24.79 17.55 4.02
CA TRP A 12 23.36 17.31 4.09
C TRP A 12 23.05 15.83 4.38
N ARG A 13 23.86 14.89 3.89
CA ARG A 13 23.74 13.47 4.26
C ARG A 13 23.95 13.25 5.75
N THR A 14 24.96 13.87 6.35
CA THR A 14 25.19 13.73 7.80
C THR A 14 24.02 14.29 8.59
N LEU A 15 23.48 15.45 8.20
CA LEU A 15 22.30 16.02 8.86
C LEU A 15 21.06 15.13 8.69
N PHE A 16 20.83 14.61 7.48
CA PHE A 16 19.71 13.72 7.20
C PHE A 16 19.79 12.43 8.02
N ILE A 17 20.95 11.78 8.05
CA ILE A 17 21.16 10.57 8.86
C ILE A 17 20.92 10.89 10.33
N ALA A 18 21.42 12.02 10.84
CA ALA A 18 21.17 12.44 12.22
C ALA A 18 19.70 12.73 12.54
N LEU A 19 18.88 13.08 11.55
CA LEU A 19 17.45 13.31 11.71
C LEU A 19 16.65 12.00 11.76
N GLU A 20 17.02 11.02 10.92
CA GLU A 20 16.32 9.73 10.81
C GLU A 20 16.82 8.69 11.85
N GLU A 21 18.12 8.63 12.08
CA GLU A 21 18.70 7.82 13.14
C GLU A 21 18.61 8.62 14.45
N ALA A 22 17.45 8.55 15.10
CA ALA A 22 17.27 9.02 16.48
C ALA A 22 18.15 8.17 17.43
N ASN A 23 19.46 8.40 17.40
CA ASN A 23 20.46 7.66 18.15
C ASN A 23 20.86 8.47 19.39
N ASP A 24 21.10 7.78 20.51
CA ASP A 24 21.43 8.36 21.83
C ASP A 24 22.67 9.26 21.83
N GLN A 25 23.47 9.24 20.76
CA GLN A 25 24.70 10.03 20.62
C GLN A 25 24.46 11.50 20.26
N ILE A 26 23.31 11.86 19.67
CA ILE A 26 23.01 13.23 19.24
C ILE A 26 21.90 13.81 20.12
N THR A 27 22.22 14.83 20.90
CA THR A 27 21.23 15.48 21.76
C THR A 27 20.32 16.42 20.95
N ALA A 28 19.06 16.56 21.37
CA ALA A 28 18.12 17.51 20.78
C ALA A 28 18.66 18.96 20.76
N GLN A 29 19.46 19.35 21.76
CA GLN A 29 20.12 20.67 21.79
C GLN A 29 21.19 20.83 20.71
N GLN A 30 22.02 19.80 20.46
CA GLN A 30 23.02 19.83 19.40
C GLN A 30 22.36 19.94 18.02
N LEU A 31 21.28 19.17 17.81
CA LEU A 31 20.52 19.17 16.56
C LEU A 31 19.80 20.51 16.35
N SER A 32 19.16 21.06 17.38
CA SER A 32 18.49 22.38 17.32
C SER A 32 19.46 23.49 16.93
N ARG A 33 20.68 23.52 17.49
CA ARG A 33 21.73 24.48 17.10
C ARG A 33 22.19 24.27 15.66
N ALA A 34 22.37 23.01 15.24
CA ALA A 34 22.75 22.68 13.87
C ALA A 34 21.70 23.19 12.87
N ILE A 35 20.43 22.87 13.08
CA ILE A 35 19.31 23.29 12.22
C ILE A 35 19.18 24.81 12.19
N ALA A 36 19.30 25.48 13.34
CA ALA A 36 19.22 26.94 13.41
C ALA A 36 20.28 27.62 12.52
N ASN A 37 21.49 27.05 12.43
CA ASN A 37 22.58 27.59 11.61
C ASN A 37 22.35 27.43 10.10
N VAL A 38 21.58 26.41 9.68
CA VAL A 38 21.33 26.12 8.26
C VAL A 38 19.88 26.40 7.82
N SER A 39 19.07 27.01 8.69
CA SER A 39 17.63 27.20 8.48
C SER A 39 17.30 27.99 7.21
N ASP A 40 18.08 29.03 6.90
CA ASP A 40 17.88 29.83 5.70
C ASP A 40 18.34 29.08 4.44
N GLU A 41 19.42 28.30 4.54
CA GLU A 41 19.92 27.48 3.46
C GLU A 41 18.96 26.33 3.12
N LEU A 42 18.29 25.76 4.12
CA LEU A 42 17.24 24.76 3.93
C LEU A 42 16.07 25.33 3.09
N PHE A 43 15.69 26.60 3.30
CA PHE A 43 14.64 27.28 2.52
C PHE A 43 14.98 27.49 1.03
N LEU A 44 16.26 27.36 0.64
CA LEU A 44 16.63 27.39 -0.78
C LEU A 44 16.31 26.09 -1.51
N VAL A 45 16.07 24.98 -0.79
CA VAL A 45 15.84 23.66 -1.39
C VAL A 45 16.98 23.36 -2.41
N LEU A 46 16.71 23.12 -3.69
CA LEU A 46 17.76 22.84 -4.67
C LEU A 46 18.51 24.09 -5.15
N ASP A 47 17.94 25.29 -5.03
CA ASP A 47 18.60 26.56 -5.40
C ASP A 47 19.83 26.89 -4.51
N TYR A 48 20.04 26.11 -3.45
CA TYR A 48 21.28 26.15 -2.68
C TYR A 48 22.50 25.80 -3.53
N PHE A 49 22.36 24.85 -4.46
CA PHE A 49 23.44 24.41 -5.35
C PHE A 49 23.49 25.33 -6.56
N LYS A 50 24.40 26.30 -6.52
CA LYS A 50 24.49 27.38 -7.51
C LYS A 50 25.43 26.97 -8.64
N SER A 51 25.20 27.50 -9.84
CA SER A 51 26.14 27.37 -10.94
C SER A 51 27.44 28.16 -10.68
N PRO A 52 28.55 27.83 -11.38
CA PRO A 52 29.83 28.52 -11.28
C PRO A 52 29.75 30.05 -11.42
N SER A 53 30.52 30.78 -10.61
CA SER A 53 30.56 32.24 -10.64
C SER A 53 31.98 32.78 -10.78
N ALA A 54 32.13 33.96 -11.40
CA ALA A 54 33.44 34.59 -11.58
C ALA A 54 34.13 34.89 -10.25
N ALA A 55 33.36 35.31 -9.24
CA ALA A 55 33.87 35.61 -7.90
C ALA A 55 34.44 34.35 -7.22
N SER A 56 33.68 33.25 -7.22
CA SER A 56 34.11 31.97 -6.66
C SER A 56 35.30 31.38 -7.42
N GLY A 57 35.32 31.50 -8.75
CA GLY A 57 36.44 31.09 -9.59
C GLY A 57 37.73 31.84 -9.27
N THR A 58 37.69 33.17 -9.07
CA THR A 58 38.86 33.94 -8.65
C THR A 58 39.33 33.53 -7.25
N LYS A 59 38.41 33.27 -6.32
CA LYS A 59 38.77 32.82 -4.97
C LYS A 59 39.41 31.43 -4.99
N LEU A 60 38.89 30.49 -5.78
CA LEU A 60 39.51 29.16 -5.98
C LEU A 60 40.94 29.28 -6.56
N LYS A 61 41.12 30.11 -7.60
CA LYS A 61 42.43 30.32 -8.24
C LYS A 61 43.49 30.96 -7.33
N SER A 62 43.06 31.64 -6.26
CA SER A 62 43.99 32.16 -5.25
C SER A 62 44.68 31.07 -4.43
N GLY A 63 44.16 29.83 -4.43
CA GLY A 63 44.69 28.71 -3.67
C GLY A 63 44.41 28.77 -2.17
N SER A 64 43.80 29.84 -1.65
CA SER A 64 43.41 29.99 -0.24
C SER A 64 41.89 30.10 -0.13
N VAL A 65 41.26 29.08 0.46
CA VAL A 65 39.81 28.96 0.49
C VAL A 65 39.33 28.66 1.90
N ASP A 66 38.31 29.38 2.37
CA ASP A 66 37.69 29.11 3.66
C ASP A 66 36.66 28.00 3.53
N ILE A 67 36.87 26.90 4.25
CA ILE A 67 35.96 25.76 4.31
C ILE A 67 35.47 25.62 5.75
N HIS A 68 34.18 25.83 5.99
CA HIS A 68 33.54 25.73 7.32
C HIS A 68 34.20 26.60 8.41
N GLY A 69 34.74 27.76 8.03
CA GLY A 69 35.43 28.67 8.96
C GLY A 69 36.92 28.36 9.18
N GLU A 70 37.48 27.36 8.50
CA GLU A 70 38.92 27.07 8.47
C GLU A 70 39.50 27.44 7.09
N THR A 71 40.53 28.29 7.05
CA THR A 71 41.24 28.60 5.81
C THR A 71 42.14 27.42 5.42
N LYS A 72 41.88 26.82 4.26
CA LYS A 72 42.70 25.76 3.67
C LYS A 72 43.51 26.27 2.49
N VAL A 73 44.77 25.87 2.44
CA VAL A 73 45.67 26.11 1.31
C VAL A 73 45.62 24.89 0.39
N LEU A 74 45.26 25.11 -0.86
CA LEU A 74 45.12 24.08 -1.89
C LEU A 74 46.31 24.14 -2.85
N GLU A 75 46.91 22.99 -3.12
CA GLU A 75 48.00 22.87 -4.08
C GLU A 75 47.48 23.07 -5.53
N PRO A 76 48.31 23.59 -6.47
CA PRO A 76 47.89 23.88 -7.84
C PRO A 76 47.21 22.72 -8.60
N PRO A 77 47.66 21.44 -8.46
CA PRO A 77 46.97 20.31 -9.09
C PRO A 77 45.54 20.13 -8.57
N THR A 78 45.32 20.32 -7.26
CA THR A 78 44.01 20.22 -6.62
C THR A 78 43.11 21.36 -7.06
N VAL A 79 43.63 22.60 -7.15
CA VAL A 79 42.88 23.74 -7.68
C VAL A 79 42.40 23.47 -9.12
N THR A 80 43.28 22.93 -9.97
CA THR A 80 42.96 22.61 -11.37
C THR A 80 41.90 21.50 -11.47
N PHE A 81 42.03 20.45 -10.65
CA PHE A 81 41.04 19.38 -10.58
C PHE A 81 39.67 19.90 -10.12
N LEU A 82 39.62 20.75 -9.09
CA LEU A 82 38.38 21.29 -8.55
C LEU A 82 37.69 22.27 -9.51
N ASP A 83 38.44 23.06 -10.26
CA ASP A 83 37.87 23.94 -11.30
C ASP A 83 37.22 23.10 -12.42
N ARG A 84 37.85 21.98 -12.81
CA ARG A 84 37.27 21.02 -13.76
C ARG A 84 36.06 20.29 -13.19
N LEU A 85 36.12 19.83 -11.94
CA LEU A 85 35.01 19.15 -11.28
C LEU A 85 33.80 20.09 -11.14
N SER A 86 34.02 21.34 -10.74
CA SER A 86 32.99 22.40 -10.67
C SER A 86 32.25 22.54 -11.99
N ALA A 87 32.99 22.54 -13.11
CA ALA A 87 32.39 22.66 -14.43
C ALA A 87 31.73 21.35 -14.91
N ILE A 88 32.21 20.17 -14.52
CA ILE A 88 31.52 18.88 -14.75
C ILE A 88 30.18 18.83 -14.01
N LEU A 89 30.14 19.27 -12.76
CA LEU A 89 28.95 19.20 -11.89
C LEU A 89 27.97 20.38 -12.11
N ASP A 90 28.39 21.40 -12.85
CA ASP A 90 27.75 22.73 -12.89
C ASP A 90 27.47 23.28 -11.48
N LEU A 91 28.46 23.16 -10.60
CA LEU A 91 28.39 23.56 -9.20
C LEU A 91 29.40 24.67 -8.92
N ASP A 92 29.03 25.67 -8.12
CA ASP A 92 29.88 26.77 -7.70
C ASP A 92 31.23 26.25 -7.16
N GLN A 93 32.31 26.95 -7.52
CA GLN A 93 33.67 26.51 -7.21
C GLN A 93 33.89 26.35 -5.70
N LEU A 94 33.32 27.21 -4.86
CA LEU A 94 33.49 27.12 -3.40
C LEU A 94 32.64 25.99 -2.82
N GLN A 95 31.45 25.74 -3.38
CA GLN A 95 30.63 24.59 -3.00
C GLN A 95 31.29 23.27 -3.42
N THR A 96 31.94 23.24 -4.58
CA THR A 96 32.73 22.10 -5.07
C THR A 96 33.91 21.80 -4.14
N VAL A 97 34.61 22.83 -3.68
CA VAL A 97 35.70 22.69 -2.70
C VAL A 97 35.20 22.11 -1.38
N ALA A 98 34.07 22.59 -0.85
CA ALA A 98 33.48 22.09 0.38
C ALA A 98 33.02 20.62 0.24
N LEU A 99 32.33 20.30 -0.85
CA LEU A 99 31.89 18.94 -1.19
C LEU A 99 33.09 17.98 -1.25
N PHE A 100 34.14 18.34 -2.00
CA PHE A 100 35.34 17.51 -2.12
C PHE A 100 36.04 17.34 -0.78
N ALA A 101 36.16 18.41 0.01
CA ALA A 101 36.78 18.32 1.32
C ALA A 101 36.07 17.35 2.25
N HIS A 102 34.74 17.28 2.19
CA HIS A 102 33.99 16.34 3.00
C HIS A 102 34.02 14.91 2.45
N PHE A 103 33.98 14.74 1.12
CA PHE A 103 34.21 13.44 0.49
C PHE A 103 35.56 12.83 0.93
N VAL A 104 36.64 13.62 0.89
CA VAL A 104 37.97 13.18 1.34
C VAL A 104 37.98 12.81 2.82
N ASP A 105 37.29 13.59 3.67
CA ASP A 105 37.15 13.30 5.10
C ASP A 105 36.45 11.96 5.35
N GLN A 106 35.32 11.70 4.67
CA GLN A 106 34.61 10.43 4.77
C GLN A 106 35.46 9.25 4.30
N MET A 107 36.09 9.36 3.12
CA MET A 107 36.92 8.28 2.58
C MET A 107 38.15 7.99 3.45
N THR A 108 38.74 9.02 4.05
CA THR A 108 39.86 8.85 4.99
C THR A 108 39.41 8.14 6.26
N ASN A 109 38.23 8.49 6.80
CA ASN A 109 37.68 7.82 7.98
C ASN A 109 37.31 6.36 7.71
N LEU A 110 36.75 6.04 6.53
CA LEU A 110 36.45 4.68 6.11
C LEU A 110 37.71 3.83 5.96
N ALA A 111 38.73 4.34 5.28
CA ALA A 111 40.01 3.63 5.12
C ALA A 111 40.67 3.32 6.48
N VAL A 112 40.53 4.24 7.43
CA VAL A 112 41.01 4.04 8.80
C VAL A 112 40.17 3.00 9.52
N GLN A 113 38.83 3.03 9.43
CA GLN A 113 37.96 2.01 10.03
C GLN A 113 38.23 0.61 9.46
N GLU A 114 38.41 0.47 8.14
CA GLU A 114 38.80 -0.78 7.51
C GLU A 114 40.15 -1.29 8.04
N SER A 115 41.12 -0.40 8.27
CA SER A 115 42.39 -0.74 8.90
C SER A 115 42.28 -1.09 10.39
N MET A 116 41.32 -0.50 11.11
CA MET A 116 41.08 -0.69 12.55
C MET A 116 40.45 -2.04 12.89
N THR A 117 39.77 -2.70 11.93
CA THR A 117 39.34 -4.11 12.11
C THR A 117 40.51 -5.07 12.38
N LYS A 118 41.76 -4.59 12.25
CA LYS A 118 42.98 -5.35 12.54
C LYS A 118 43.80 -4.88 13.75
N ASN A 119 43.58 -3.71 14.39
CA ASN A 119 44.22 -3.35 15.68
C ASN A 119 43.74 -1.98 16.23
N LYS A 120 43.26 -1.97 17.49
CA LYS A 120 43.09 -0.91 18.53
C LYS A 120 42.38 0.44 18.15
N PRO A 121 41.42 0.93 18.97
CA PRO A 121 40.66 2.15 18.67
C PRO A 121 41.46 3.44 18.91
N LEU A 122 41.25 4.45 18.05
CA LEU A 122 41.79 5.81 18.19
C LEU A 122 40.77 6.74 18.86
N SER A 123 41.23 7.66 19.70
CA SER A 123 40.38 8.60 20.46
C SER A 123 39.98 9.88 19.70
N SER A 124 40.20 9.96 18.39
CA SER A 124 39.79 11.10 17.56
C SER A 124 39.86 10.74 16.06
N SER A 125 38.88 11.18 15.26
CA SER A 125 38.91 11.01 13.80
C SER A 125 40.13 11.72 13.20
N PRO A 126 40.92 11.05 12.35
CA PRO A 126 42.10 11.65 11.73
C PRO A 126 41.68 12.73 10.72
N LYS A 127 42.25 13.94 10.88
CA LYS A 127 42.03 15.02 9.91
C LYS A 127 42.74 14.71 8.59
N PRO A 128 42.10 14.93 7.43
CA PRO A 128 42.72 14.67 6.13
C PRO A 128 43.92 15.61 5.88
N THR A 129 45.01 15.06 5.34
CA THR A 129 46.24 15.79 5.00
C THR A 129 46.24 16.25 3.54
N THR A 130 47.13 17.16 3.16
CA THR A 130 47.31 17.60 1.76
C THR A 130 47.56 16.43 0.79
N ALA A 131 48.25 15.38 1.25
CA ALA A 131 48.47 14.18 0.46
C ALA A 131 47.16 13.40 0.19
N ASN A 132 46.23 13.36 1.16
CA ASN A 132 44.91 12.77 0.97
C ASN A 132 44.15 13.52 -0.13
N TYR A 133 44.14 14.86 -0.10
CA TYR A 133 43.47 15.67 -1.13
C TYR A 133 44.00 15.37 -2.54
N GLN A 134 45.31 15.22 -2.70
CA GLN A 134 45.91 14.88 -4.00
C GLN A 134 45.58 13.44 -4.45
N ALA A 135 45.54 12.49 -3.52
CA ALA A 135 45.22 11.10 -3.82
C ALA A 135 43.81 10.93 -4.42
N TYR A 136 42.84 11.73 -3.98
CA TYR A 136 41.46 11.70 -4.49
C TYR A 136 41.20 12.61 -5.70
N CYS A 137 42.22 13.29 -6.24
CA CYS A 137 42.11 14.04 -7.52
C CYS A 137 42.24 13.13 -8.76
N GLN A 138 42.25 11.80 -8.59
CA GLN A 138 42.44 10.83 -9.67
C GLN A 138 41.12 10.53 -10.41
N PRO A 139 41.15 10.27 -11.73
CA PRO A 139 39.94 10.02 -12.54
C PRO A 139 39.04 8.89 -12.04
N GLN A 140 39.61 7.87 -11.40
CA GLN A 140 38.87 6.72 -10.86
C GLN A 140 37.80 7.10 -9.81
N TYR A 141 37.98 8.23 -9.11
CA TYR A 141 37.03 8.70 -8.09
C TYR A 141 35.97 9.65 -8.66
N LEU A 142 36.02 9.96 -9.96
CA LEU A 142 35.08 10.91 -10.57
C LEU A 142 33.63 10.41 -10.47
N ALA A 143 33.41 9.11 -10.72
CA ALA A 143 32.08 8.50 -10.59
C ALA A 143 31.54 8.62 -9.16
N ASP A 144 32.37 8.29 -8.17
CA ASP A 144 32.01 8.37 -6.75
C ASP A 144 31.72 9.81 -6.33
N LEU A 145 32.51 10.79 -6.81
CA LEU A 145 32.29 12.22 -6.54
C LEU A 145 31.00 12.75 -7.16
N VAL A 146 30.69 12.36 -8.40
CA VAL A 146 29.43 12.72 -9.07
C VAL A 146 28.25 12.12 -8.30
N GLN A 147 28.32 10.84 -7.93
CA GLN A 147 27.29 10.20 -7.11
C GLN A 147 27.16 10.86 -5.74
N TYR A 148 28.28 11.24 -5.13
CA TYR A 148 28.32 11.92 -3.85
C TYR A 148 27.62 13.28 -3.92
N TYR A 149 27.89 14.07 -4.96
CA TYR A 149 27.18 15.33 -5.22
C TYR A 149 25.66 15.13 -5.32
N TYR A 150 25.23 14.17 -6.14
CA TYR A 150 23.80 13.86 -6.33
C TYR A 150 23.13 13.44 -5.01
N SER A 151 23.83 12.63 -4.21
CA SER A 151 23.33 12.23 -2.91
C SER A 151 23.22 13.40 -1.91
N GLU A 152 24.11 14.39 -1.96
CA GLU A 152 24.01 15.62 -1.15
C GLU A 152 22.79 16.46 -1.55
N ARG A 153 22.50 16.55 -2.85
CA ARG A 153 21.30 17.24 -3.36
C ARG A 153 20.03 16.61 -2.83
N SER A 154 19.92 15.29 -2.96
CA SER A 154 18.76 14.53 -2.46
C SER A 154 18.66 14.62 -0.93
N ALA A 155 19.77 14.46 -0.20
CA ALA A 155 19.79 14.53 1.26
C ALA A 155 19.32 15.89 1.80
N LYS A 156 19.61 16.99 1.10
CA LYS A 156 19.13 18.31 1.50
C LYS A 156 17.61 18.41 1.48
N VAL A 157 16.97 17.92 0.42
CA VAL A 157 15.50 17.88 0.33
C VAL A 157 14.95 16.94 1.40
N LYS A 158 15.60 15.78 1.60
CA LYS A 158 15.22 14.84 2.65
C LYS A 158 15.30 15.42 4.06
N CYS A 159 16.26 16.28 4.38
CA CYS A 159 16.30 16.97 5.68
C CYS A 159 15.00 17.74 5.95
N LEU A 160 14.46 18.44 4.95
CA LEU A 160 13.18 19.14 5.08
C LEU A 160 12.02 18.17 5.24
N GLN A 161 12.00 17.08 4.46
CA GLN A 161 10.98 16.04 4.56
C GLN A 161 10.97 15.41 5.96
N SER A 162 12.14 15.06 6.51
CA SER A 162 12.29 14.53 7.87
C SER A 162 11.80 15.53 8.91
N LEU A 163 12.16 16.80 8.82
CA LEU A 163 11.68 17.83 9.75
C LEU A 163 10.15 17.97 9.71
N LEU A 164 9.55 17.93 8.51
CA LEU A 164 8.09 17.94 8.37
C LEU A 164 7.45 16.69 8.97
N ARG A 165 7.98 15.49 8.70
CA ARG A 165 7.51 14.22 9.30
C ARG A 165 7.58 14.24 10.82
N ILE A 166 8.76 14.55 11.37
CA ILE A 166 9.02 14.61 12.80
C ILE A 166 8.08 15.60 13.48
N SER A 167 7.72 16.70 12.81
CA SER A 167 6.76 17.66 13.38
C SER A 167 5.34 17.10 13.54
N GLN A 168 4.99 16.01 12.85
CA GLN A 168 3.66 15.38 12.94
C GLN A 168 3.64 14.20 13.92
N ASP A 169 4.78 13.81 14.47
CA ASP A 169 4.92 12.68 15.41
C ASP A 169 5.38 13.19 16.78
N ASP A 170 4.43 13.35 17.70
CA ASP A 170 4.68 13.80 19.07
C ASP A 170 5.44 12.79 19.93
N HIS A 171 5.56 11.54 19.48
CA HIS A 171 6.36 10.51 20.13
C HIS A 171 7.83 10.53 19.67
N HIS A 172 8.15 11.28 18.60
CA HIS A 172 9.50 11.34 18.08
C HIS A 172 10.45 12.12 19.02
N PRO A 173 11.68 11.64 19.29
CA PRO A 173 12.62 12.30 20.22
C PRO A 173 12.99 13.75 19.86
N TYR A 174 12.89 14.09 18.58
CA TYR A 174 13.17 15.44 18.04
C TYR A 174 11.91 16.26 17.71
N TYR A 175 10.73 15.83 18.15
CA TYR A 175 9.45 16.54 17.88
C TYR A 175 9.54 18.04 18.18
N THR A 176 10.03 18.42 19.36
CA THR A 176 10.12 19.82 19.78
C THR A 176 11.09 20.62 18.91
N VAL A 177 12.17 20.00 18.44
CA VAL A 177 13.16 20.64 17.55
C VAL A 177 12.54 20.93 16.19
N ALA A 178 11.77 19.98 15.65
CA ALA A 178 11.06 20.15 14.38
C ALA A 178 9.94 21.19 14.48
N GLN A 179 9.16 21.18 15.57
CA GLN A 179 8.13 22.18 15.85
C GLN A 179 8.73 23.60 15.93
N ASP A 180 9.84 23.78 16.65
CA ASP A 180 10.54 25.07 16.72
C ASP A 180 11.04 25.54 15.35
N PHE A 181 11.55 24.61 14.53
CA PHE A 181 11.94 24.90 13.16
C PHE A 181 10.74 25.40 12.33
N LEU A 182 9.62 24.67 12.34
CA LEU A 182 8.41 25.05 11.60
C LEU A 182 7.80 26.36 12.10
N TYR A 183 7.82 26.62 13.40
CA TYR A 183 7.37 27.88 13.97
C TYR A 183 8.16 29.06 13.40
N ARG A 184 9.49 28.98 13.38
CA ARG A 184 10.35 30.01 12.75
C ARG A 184 10.15 30.11 11.25
N TRP A 185 9.74 29.01 10.62
CA TRP A 185 9.46 28.95 9.19
C TRP A 185 8.07 29.45 8.82
N THR A 186 7.15 29.64 9.78
CA THR A 186 5.71 29.83 9.53
C THR A 186 5.42 30.97 8.56
N GLU A 187 6.14 32.10 8.64
CA GLU A 187 6.00 33.22 7.71
C GLU A 187 6.50 32.91 6.29
N LYS A 188 7.43 31.97 6.16
CA LYS A 188 8.04 31.55 4.89
C LYS A 188 7.28 30.37 4.24
N VAL A 189 6.52 29.59 5.01
CA VAL A 189 5.79 28.40 4.52
C VAL A 189 4.90 28.69 3.31
N PRO A 190 4.10 29.78 3.26
CA PRO A 190 3.25 30.07 2.11
C PRO A 190 4.01 30.26 0.77
N ALA A 191 5.30 30.58 0.83
CA ALA A 191 6.16 30.74 -0.33
C ALA A 191 6.86 29.43 -0.76
N ILE A 192 6.74 28.35 0.02
CA ILE A 192 7.35 27.06 -0.29
C ILE A 192 6.67 26.37 -1.48
N PRO A 193 5.32 26.21 -1.52
CA PRO A 193 4.70 25.52 -2.65
C PRO A 193 5.06 26.14 -4.01
N PRO A 194 5.01 27.47 -4.21
CA PRO A 194 5.46 28.09 -5.46
C PRO A 194 6.94 27.85 -5.79
N LYS A 195 7.82 27.89 -4.77
CA LYS A 195 9.26 27.64 -4.96
C LYS A 195 9.54 26.19 -5.37
N VAL A 196 8.94 25.24 -4.65
CA VAL A 196 9.08 23.80 -4.96
C VAL A 196 8.53 23.50 -6.34
N LEU A 197 7.38 24.09 -6.70
CA LEU A 197 6.79 23.97 -8.02
C LEU A 197 7.72 24.52 -9.11
N TYR A 198 8.33 25.69 -8.90
CA TYR A 198 9.29 26.26 -9.84
C TYR A 198 10.51 25.35 -10.06
N GLN A 199 11.07 24.81 -8.98
CA GLN A 199 12.20 23.88 -9.07
C GLN A 199 11.80 22.57 -9.76
N TYR A 200 10.61 22.04 -9.46
CA TYR A 200 10.06 20.87 -10.14
C TYR A 200 9.92 21.12 -11.65
N ALA A 201 9.32 22.25 -12.04
CA ALA A 201 9.17 22.66 -13.43
C ALA A 201 10.52 22.80 -14.15
N ALA A 202 11.55 23.30 -13.45
CA ALA A 202 12.89 23.48 -13.98
C ALA A 202 13.58 22.17 -14.32
N THR A 203 13.29 21.07 -13.61
CA THR A 203 13.89 19.75 -13.90
C THR A 203 13.68 19.27 -15.34
N ARG A 204 12.56 19.66 -15.97
CA ARG A 204 12.22 19.34 -17.37
C ARG A 204 13.10 20.10 -18.38
N LYS A 205 13.63 21.25 -17.97
CA LYS A 205 14.48 22.14 -18.77
C LYS A 205 15.97 21.88 -18.56
N TYR A 206 16.35 21.17 -17.49
CA TYR A 206 17.75 20.87 -17.23
C TYR A 206 18.40 20.09 -18.37
N ARG A 207 19.68 20.37 -18.55
CA ARG A 207 20.58 19.69 -19.48
C ARG A 207 21.81 19.26 -18.70
N PRO A 208 22.42 18.12 -19.03
CA PRO A 208 23.68 17.77 -18.41
C PRO A 208 24.69 18.88 -18.71
N SER A 209 25.65 19.10 -17.81
CA SER A 209 26.75 20.02 -18.09
C SER A 209 27.39 19.62 -19.43
N PRO A 210 27.73 20.58 -20.31
CA PRO A 210 28.47 20.29 -21.54
C PRO A 210 29.79 19.56 -21.29
N GLN A 211 30.32 19.63 -20.07
CA GLN A 211 31.56 18.98 -19.67
C GLN A 211 31.35 17.62 -19.00
N LEU A 212 30.11 17.23 -18.70
CA LEU A 212 29.78 15.93 -18.15
C LEU A 212 29.98 14.85 -19.21
N PRO A 213 30.91 13.89 -19.01
CA PRO A 213 31.10 12.78 -19.94
C PRO A 213 29.81 11.98 -20.16
N ALA A 214 29.61 11.50 -21.40
CA ALA A 214 28.39 10.79 -21.80
C ALA A 214 28.11 9.52 -20.98
N GLU A 215 29.16 8.86 -20.47
CA GLU A 215 29.06 7.70 -19.58
C GLU A 215 28.32 7.99 -18.26
N PHE A 216 28.24 9.25 -17.82
CA PHE A 216 27.53 9.65 -16.61
C PHE A 216 26.10 10.14 -16.87
N TRP A 217 25.63 10.17 -18.12
CA TRP A 217 24.28 10.61 -18.44
C TRP A 217 23.16 9.75 -17.82
N PRO A 218 23.31 8.41 -17.69
CA PRO A 218 22.35 7.60 -16.94
C PRO A 218 22.24 8.03 -15.47
N MET A 219 23.37 8.22 -14.78
CA MET A 219 23.38 8.68 -13.39
C MET A 219 22.74 10.07 -13.24
N TRP A 220 23.04 10.99 -14.15
CA TRP A 220 22.41 12.31 -14.17
C TRP A 220 20.90 12.23 -14.36
N THR A 221 20.42 11.35 -15.23
CA THR A 221 18.98 11.16 -15.50
C THR A 221 18.27 10.54 -14.29
N GLN A 222 18.88 9.54 -13.66
CA GLN A 222 18.38 8.96 -12.41
C GLN A 222 18.28 10.03 -11.32
N GLN A 223 19.27 10.90 -11.21
CA GLN A 223 19.23 12.02 -10.27
C GLN A 223 18.05 12.97 -10.55
N LEU A 224 17.74 13.27 -11.82
CA LEU A 224 16.58 14.12 -12.15
C LEU A 224 15.26 13.49 -11.70
N TRP A 225 15.08 12.19 -11.91
CA TRP A 225 13.89 11.48 -11.43
C TRP A 225 13.80 11.51 -9.91
N GLN A 226 14.92 11.28 -9.23
CA GLN A 226 14.98 11.40 -7.77
C GLN A 226 14.62 12.82 -7.32
N GLU A 227 15.14 13.87 -7.95
CA GLU A 227 14.79 15.25 -7.59
C GLU A 227 13.30 15.54 -7.77
N GLN A 228 12.70 15.08 -8.87
CA GLN A 228 11.25 15.20 -9.07
C GLN A 228 10.47 14.47 -7.97
N GLU A 229 10.87 13.25 -7.62
CA GLU A 229 10.28 12.45 -6.55
C GLU A 229 10.35 13.19 -5.20
N HIS A 230 11.54 13.66 -4.79
CA HIS A 230 11.70 14.36 -3.52
C HIS A 230 10.98 15.71 -3.47
N LEU A 231 10.93 16.46 -4.58
CA LEU A 231 10.20 17.73 -4.64
C LEU A 231 8.69 17.53 -4.52
N LEU A 232 8.13 16.50 -5.18
CA LEU A 232 6.71 16.17 -5.05
C LEU A 232 6.37 15.67 -3.64
N GLU A 233 7.22 14.82 -3.05
CA GLU A 233 7.06 14.39 -1.64
C GLU A 233 7.15 15.58 -0.68
N LEU A 234 8.10 16.52 -0.90
CA LEU A 234 8.20 17.72 -0.09
C LEU A 234 6.93 18.56 -0.20
N LEU A 235 6.40 18.74 -1.42
CA LEU A 235 5.14 19.46 -1.65
C LEU A 235 3.98 18.76 -0.93
N PHE A 236 3.88 17.42 -1.02
CA PHE A 236 2.89 16.63 -0.29
C PHE A 236 2.97 16.87 1.22
N LEU A 237 4.16 16.73 1.81
CA LEU A 237 4.37 16.90 3.26
C LEU A 237 4.07 18.31 3.74
N VAL A 238 4.36 19.34 2.93
CA VAL A 238 3.98 20.73 3.24
C VAL A 238 2.46 20.86 3.29
N LEU A 239 1.74 20.25 2.34
CA LEU A 239 0.27 20.29 2.30
C LEU A 239 -0.38 19.51 3.45
N VAL A 240 0.27 18.46 3.94
CA VAL A 240 -0.18 17.74 5.14
C VAL A 240 0.10 18.55 6.40
N ALA A 241 1.32 19.06 6.57
CA ALA A 241 1.71 19.79 7.77
C ALA A 241 1.02 21.16 7.92
N LYS A 242 0.70 21.80 6.79
CA LYS A 242 -0.02 23.08 6.71
C LYS A 242 -1.01 23.03 5.52
N PRO A 243 -2.27 22.60 5.75
CA PRO A 243 -3.27 22.42 4.70
C PRO A 243 -3.85 23.76 4.23
N PHE A 244 -3.01 24.62 3.63
CA PHE A 244 -3.45 25.88 3.05
C PHE A 244 -2.68 26.17 1.77
N CYS A 245 -3.41 26.38 0.68
CA CYS A 245 -2.94 26.96 -0.57
C CYS A 245 -4.03 27.90 -1.07
N SER A 246 -3.64 29.10 -1.49
CA SER A 246 -4.60 30.03 -2.11
C SER A 246 -5.12 29.46 -3.43
N PRO A 247 -6.36 29.79 -3.87
CA PRO A 247 -6.89 29.28 -5.14
C PRO A 247 -5.95 29.48 -6.35
N PRO A 248 -5.27 30.63 -6.53
CA PRO A 248 -4.29 30.80 -7.62
C PRO A 248 -3.12 29.82 -7.53
N GLN A 249 -2.61 29.55 -6.32
CA GLN A 249 -1.55 28.55 -6.13
C GLN A 249 -2.04 27.15 -6.47
N ILE A 250 -3.27 26.79 -6.08
CA ILE A 250 -3.89 25.50 -6.45
C ILE A 250 -3.92 25.38 -7.97
N ARG A 251 -4.40 26.40 -8.68
CA ARG A 251 -4.41 26.43 -10.14
C ARG A 251 -3.01 26.20 -10.71
N ASP A 252 -2.03 26.98 -10.25
CA ASP A 252 -0.66 26.93 -10.80
C ASP A 252 -0.04 25.54 -10.61
N ILE A 253 -0.23 24.93 -9.43
CA ILE A 253 0.25 23.57 -9.16
C ILE A 253 -0.48 22.55 -10.06
N LEU A 254 -1.81 22.58 -10.12
CA LEU A 254 -2.58 21.60 -10.92
C LEU A 254 -2.24 21.70 -12.41
N VAL A 255 -2.10 22.91 -12.95
CA VAL A 255 -1.73 23.13 -14.35
C VAL A 255 -0.34 22.59 -14.64
N GLU A 256 0.62 22.83 -13.75
CA GLU A 256 1.99 22.32 -13.89
C GLU A 256 2.06 20.80 -13.80
N LEU A 257 1.35 20.18 -12.84
CA LEU A 257 1.25 18.72 -12.73
C LEU A 257 0.54 18.11 -13.95
N ASN A 258 -0.44 18.80 -14.53
CA ASN A 258 -1.16 18.34 -15.73
C ASN A 258 -0.28 18.27 -16.98
N GLN A 259 0.81 19.03 -17.07
CA GLN A 259 1.73 18.98 -18.22
C GLN A 259 2.57 17.69 -18.29
N ALA A 260 2.26 16.71 -17.43
CA ALA A 260 2.86 15.39 -17.26
C ALA A 260 4.38 15.42 -16.94
N ALA A 261 4.79 14.56 -16.02
CA ALA A 261 6.17 14.35 -15.61
C ALA A 261 7.00 13.68 -16.74
N VAL A 262 7.25 14.43 -17.80
CA VAL A 262 7.85 13.92 -19.03
C VAL A 262 9.18 14.63 -19.24
N LEU A 263 10.27 13.92 -18.95
CA LEU A 263 11.58 14.32 -19.47
C LEU A 263 11.49 14.42 -21.02
N PRO A 264 12.23 15.35 -21.66
CA PRO A 264 12.26 15.47 -23.11
C PRO A 264 12.41 14.11 -23.81
N GLU A 265 11.66 13.89 -24.90
CA GLU A 265 11.61 12.61 -25.66
C GLU A 265 13.02 12.08 -26.00
N THR A 266 13.94 12.99 -26.31
CA THR A 266 15.35 12.71 -26.62
C THR A 266 16.12 12.04 -25.48
N LEU A 267 15.77 12.34 -24.23
CA LEU A 267 16.38 11.72 -23.03
C LEU A 267 15.71 10.38 -22.71
N ARG A 268 14.40 10.27 -22.91
CA ARG A 268 13.64 9.01 -22.72
C ARG A 268 14.10 7.90 -23.66
N SER A 269 14.38 8.22 -24.93
CA SER A 269 14.83 7.22 -25.91
C SER A 269 16.23 6.67 -25.63
N GLN A 270 17.07 7.42 -24.89
CA GLN A 270 18.46 7.04 -24.60
C GLN A 270 18.58 6.16 -23.36
N ILE A 271 17.59 6.18 -22.46
CA ILE A 271 17.62 5.48 -21.16
C ILE A 271 16.24 4.87 -20.93
N SER A 272 16.11 3.56 -21.17
CA SER A 272 14.84 2.81 -21.07
C SER A 272 15.02 1.49 -20.32
N GLY A 273 15.68 1.53 -19.16
CA GLY A 273 15.78 0.39 -18.27
C GLY A 273 14.51 0.16 -17.44
N PRO A 274 14.43 -0.97 -16.72
CA PRO A 274 13.32 -1.25 -15.80
C PRO A 274 13.31 -0.32 -14.58
N GLU A 275 14.49 0.09 -14.10
CA GLU A 275 14.64 0.95 -12.92
C GLU A 275 14.12 2.37 -13.20
N GLU A 276 14.46 2.95 -14.35
CA GLU A 276 14.00 4.30 -14.71
C GLU A 276 12.49 4.34 -14.96
N ARG A 277 11.91 3.26 -15.48
CA ARG A 277 10.45 3.11 -15.57
C ARG A 277 9.81 3.12 -14.19
N ALA A 278 10.36 2.37 -13.24
CA ALA A 278 9.86 2.38 -11.87
C ALA A 278 9.96 3.77 -11.21
N MET A 279 11.07 4.50 -11.42
CA MET A 279 11.22 5.88 -10.93
C MET A 279 10.18 6.82 -11.53
N ARG A 280 9.99 6.75 -12.86
CA ARG A 280 8.97 7.55 -13.57
C ARG A 280 7.58 7.26 -13.02
N ASP A 281 7.24 6.00 -12.79
CA ASP A 281 5.93 5.60 -12.30
C ASP A 281 5.70 6.12 -10.87
N ARG A 282 6.72 6.11 -10.00
CA ARG A 282 6.64 6.75 -8.66
C ARG A 282 6.40 8.26 -8.74
N VAL A 283 7.10 8.96 -9.63
CA VAL A 283 6.90 10.41 -9.84
C VAL A 283 5.47 10.69 -10.34
N LEU A 284 4.95 9.87 -11.25
CA LEU A 284 3.57 10.00 -11.74
C LEU A 284 2.54 9.76 -10.63
N VAL A 285 2.74 8.73 -9.81
CA VAL A 285 1.88 8.45 -8.65
C VAL A 285 1.90 9.61 -7.67
N LEU A 286 3.08 10.13 -7.30
CA LEU A 286 3.21 11.28 -6.40
C LEU A 286 2.53 12.55 -6.96
N ALA A 287 2.69 12.84 -8.25
CA ALA A 287 2.03 13.97 -8.89
C ALA A 287 0.51 13.88 -8.77
N ASN A 288 -0.05 12.68 -9.01
CA ASN A 288 -1.47 12.40 -8.84
C ASN A 288 -1.93 12.54 -7.37
N LEU A 289 -1.14 12.03 -6.42
CA LEU A 289 -1.44 12.13 -4.98
C LEU A 289 -1.43 13.58 -4.49
N VAL A 290 -0.44 14.38 -4.89
CA VAL A 290 -0.37 15.82 -4.57
C VAL A 290 -1.59 16.55 -5.14
N ALA A 291 -1.95 16.26 -6.39
CA ALA A 291 -3.09 16.89 -7.04
C ALA A 291 -4.42 16.52 -6.34
N ALA A 292 -4.60 15.25 -5.97
CA ALA A 292 -5.75 14.79 -5.20
C ALA A 292 -5.80 15.44 -3.81
N GLN A 293 -4.68 15.50 -3.09
CA GLN A 293 -4.58 16.16 -1.78
C GLN A 293 -4.97 17.64 -1.86
N LEU A 294 -4.51 18.37 -2.88
CA LEU A 294 -4.84 19.79 -3.10
C LEU A 294 -6.35 20.02 -3.26
N LEU A 295 -7.01 19.16 -4.03
CA LEU A 295 -8.45 19.23 -4.28
C LEU A 295 -9.28 18.78 -3.08
N GLN A 296 -8.67 18.05 -2.15
CA GLN A 296 -9.29 17.56 -0.92
C GLN A 296 -9.01 18.42 0.30
N LEU A 297 -8.21 19.50 0.19
CA LEU A 297 -7.87 20.34 1.33
C LEU A 297 -9.14 20.79 2.09
N PRO A 298 -9.17 20.59 3.43
CA PRO A 298 -10.31 21.02 4.23
C PRO A 298 -10.48 22.53 4.12
N VAL A 299 -11.73 22.98 4.13
CA VAL A 299 -12.03 24.41 4.29
C VAL A 299 -11.46 24.83 5.65
N PRO A 300 -10.56 25.84 5.72
CA PRO A 300 -10.00 26.27 6.99
C PRO A 300 -11.10 26.91 7.85
N THR A 301 -11.79 26.08 8.63
CA THR A 301 -12.70 26.50 9.70
C THR A 301 -11.84 26.95 10.86
N THR A 302 -11.74 28.25 11.07
CA THR A 302 -11.29 28.76 12.37
C THR A 302 -12.28 28.32 13.44
N ALA A 303 -11.85 27.35 14.26
CA ALA A 303 -12.37 26.98 15.59
C ALA A 303 -13.86 26.59 15.71
N HIS A 304 -14.10 25.28 15.92
CA HIS A 304 -15.30 24.64 16.49
C HIS A 304 -16.66 24.87 15.82
N ALA A 305 -17.38 23.75 15.65
CA ALA A 305 -18.77 23.61 15.22
C ALA A 305 -19.04 23.81 13.72
N ILE A 306 -19.41 22.71 13.08
CA ILE A 306 -20.23 22.71 11.87
C ILE A 306 -21.61 23.20 12.32
N ASP A 307 -21.85 24.50 12.19
CA ASP A 307 -23.20 25.03 11.98
C ASP A 307 -23.27 25.51 10.53
N SER A 308 -24.31 25.07 9.83
CA SER A 308 -24.59 25.31 8.42
C SER A 308 -24.72 26.80 8.03
N ASP A 309 -24.70 27.72 9.01
CA ASP A 309 -24.83 29.17 8.80
C ASP A 309 -23.48 29.89 8.59
N ALA A 310 -22.34 29.23 8.85
CA ALA A 310 -21.02 29.88 8.77
C ALA A 310 -20.38 29.88 7.37
N VAL A 311 -20.98 29.19 6.38
CA VAL A 311 -20.41 29.08 5.01
C VAL A 311 -20.48 30.41 4.24
N LEU A 312 -21.30 31.37 4.69
CA LEU A 312 -21.58 32.63 4.01
C LEU A 312 -21.44 33.86 4.93
N GLY A 313 -20.60 33.80 5.97
CA GLY A 313 -20.32 34.95 6.84
C GLY A 313 -19.36 35.95 6.19
N ASP A 314 -19.77 37.23 6.14
CA ASP A 314 -18.98 38.39 5.69
C ASP A 314 -17.52 38.32 6.18
N GLY A 315 -16.57 38.10 5.25
CA GLY A 315 -15.13 38.01 5.52
C GLY A 315 -14.43 36.71 5.08
N LEU A 316 -15.18 35.73 4.55
CA LEU A 316 -14.66 34.42 4.11
C LEU A 316 -14.53 34.24 2.58
N GLU A 317 -14.91 35.24 1.78
CA GLU A 317 -14.84 35.16 0.30
C GLU A 317 -13.40 34.91 -0.21
N GLY A 318 -13.26 33.97 -1.16
CA GLY A 318 -12.01 33.71 -1.87
C GLY A 318 -10.94 32.89 -1.12
N ARG A 319 -11.24 32.33 0.06
CA ARG A 319 -10.27 31.49 0.81
C ARG A 319 -10.18 30.05 0.31
N THR A 320 -11.26 29.52 -0.24
CA THR A 320 -11.32 28.15 -0.76
C THR A 320 -11.48 28.14 -2.27
N LEU A 321 -11.12 27.04 -2.92
CA LEU A 321 -11.29 26.89 -4.36
C LEU A 321 -12.78 26.99 -4.78
N LEU A 322 -13.69 26.44 -3.99
CA LEU A 322 -15.14 26.47 -4.28
C LEU A 322 -15.73 27.88 -4.17
N GLN A 323 -15.11 28.76 -3.37
CA GLN A 323 -15.48 30.18 -3.24
C GLN A 323 -14.78 31.09 -4.27
N ALA A 324 -14.00 30.54 -5.19
CA ALA A 324 -13.26 31.27 -6.21
C ALA A 324 -13.67 30.81 -7.63
N PRO A 325 -14.90 31.13 -8.08
CA PRO A 325 -15.46 30.60 -9.33
C PRO A 325 -14.62 30.93 -10.56
N GLU A 326 -14.02 32.13 -10.62
CA GLU A 326 -13.13 32.52 -11.72
C GLU A 326 -11.89 31.62 -11.82
N VAL A 327 -11.29 31.28 -10.67
CA VAL A 327 -10.12 30.40 -10.61
C VAL A 327 -10.52 28.96 -10.92
N PHE A 328 -11.66 28.50 -10.41
CA PHE A 328 -12.23 27.19 -10.71
C PHE A 328 -12.44 27.00 -12.22
N MET A 329 -13.05 27.99 -12.89
CA MET A 329 -13.23 27.99 -14.34
C MET A 329 -11.89 28.01 -15.10
N ALA A 330 -10.90 28.77 -14.61
CA ALA A 330 -9.57 28.80 -15.21
C ALA A 330 -8.86 27.45 -15.14
N ILE A 331 -9.01 26.72 -14.03
CA ILE A 331 -8.51 25.34 -13.89
C ILE A 331 -9.21 24.45 -14.90
N ASP A 332 -10.55 24.44 -14.93
CA ASP A 332 -11.32 23.57 -15.83
C ASP A 332 -10.95 23.78 -17.31
N LYS A 333 -10.70 25.03 -17.72
CA LYS A 333 -10.22 25.38 -19.06
C LYS A 333 -8.78 24.93 -19.34
N SER A 334 -7.92 24.90 -18.31
CA SER A 334 -6.50 24.57 -18.45
C SER A 334 -6.23 23.06 -18.41
N LEU A 335 -7.12 22.27 -17.82
CA LEU A 335 -7.07 20.82 -17.86
C LEU A 335 -7.51 20.32 -19.25
N THR A 336 -6.59 20.34 -20.23
CA THR A 336 -6.85 19.90 -21.61
C THR A 336 -7.14 18.39 -21.69
N ARG A 337 -8.33 18.05 -22.23
CA ARG A 337 -9.02 16.74 -22.16
C ARG A 337 -8.24 15.51 -22.70
N SER A 338 -7.18 15.68 -23.49
CA SER A 338 -6.48 14.59 -24.18
C SER A 338 -5.28 14.00 -23.42
N SER A 339 -4.83 14.62 -22.31
CA SER A 339 -3.60 14.19 -21.61
C SER A 339 -3.65 14.32 -20.09
N VAL A 340 -4.82 14.53 -19.49
CA VAL A 340 -4.94 14.72 -18.04
C VAL A 340 -4.67 13.40 -17.30
N GLN A 341 -3.89 13.49 -16.22
CA GLN A 341 -3.56 12.34 -15.38
C GLN A 341 -4.83 11.72 -14.75
N PRO A 342 -4.89 10.38 -14.58
CA PRO A 342 -6.15 9.71 -14.33
C PRO A 342 -6.75 9.99 -12.94
N LEU A 343 -5.94 10.01 -11.87
CA LEU A 343 -6.45 10.32 -10.52
C LEU A 343 -6.85 11.79 -10.41
N LEU A 344 -6.10 12.70 -11.05
CA LEU A 344 -6.47 14.11 -11.14
C LEU A 344 -7.85 14.28 -11.80
N CYS A 345 -8.15 13.55 -12.89
CA CYS A 345 -9.48 13.59 -13.51
C CYS A 345 -10.58 13.18 -12.52
N VAL A 346 -10.38 12.07 -11.80
CA VAL A 346 -11.36 11.59 -10.81
C VAL A 346 -11.53 12.60 -9.68
N ALA A 347 -10.44 13.09 -9.10
CA ALA A 347 -10.46 14.08 -8.02
C ALA A 347 -11.11 15.40 -8.47
N TRP A 348 -10.87 15.84 -9.71
CA TRP A 348 -11.51 17.02 -10.28
C TRP A 348 -13.02 16.82 -10.48
N GLY A 349 -13.44 15.64 -10.96
CA GLY A 349 -14.86 15.28 -11.06
C GLY A 349 -15.55 15.25 -9.69
N LEU A 350 -14.88 14.78 -8.64
CA LEU A 350 -15.38 14.84 -7.26
C LEU A 350 -15.44 16.28 -6.73
N THR A 351 -14.52 17.14 -7.16
CA THR A 351 -14.56 18.58 -6.82
C THR A 351 -15.76 19.26 -7.47
N TRP A 352 -16.08 18.91 -8.72
CA TRP A 352 -17.33 19.32 -9.37
C TRP A 352 -18.57 18.84 -8.59
N ALA A 353 -18.56 17.62 -8.05
CA ALA A 353 -19.66 17.11 -7.23
C ALA A 353 -19.89 17.96 -5.97
N ARG A 354 -18.81 18.33 -5.26
CA ARG A 354 -18.87 19.22 -4.09
C ARG A 354 -19.37 20.62 -4.47
N LEU A 355 -18.95 21.12 -5.63
CA LEU A 355 -19.42 22.41 -6.13
C LEU A 355 -20.93 22.37 -6.45
N MET A 356 -21.42 21.29 -7.07
CA MET A 356 -22.85 21.13 -7.35
C MET A 356 -23.67 21.13 -6.04
N GLN A 357 -23.22 20.41 -5.02
CA GLN A 357 -23.84 20.45 -3.68
C GLN A 357 -23.83 21.86 -3.07
N LEU A 358 -22.73 22.62 -3.23
CA LEU A 358 -22.67 24.01 -2.80
C LEU A 358 -23.68 24.89 -3.54
N LEU A 359 -23.82 24.72 -4.86
CA LEU A 359 -24.75 25.50 -5.68
C LEU A 359 -26.22 25.22 -5.32
N GLU A 360 -26.54 24.01 -4.88
CA GLU A 360 -27.87 23.66 -4.35
C GLU A 360 -28.19 24.42 -3.06
N VAL A 361 -27.19 24.67 -2.22
CA VAL A 361 -27.35 25.42 -0.95
C VAL A 361 -27.37 26.93 -1.17
N VAL A 362 -26.46 27.45 -1.99
CA VAL A 362 -26.27 28.91 -2.20
C VAL A 362 -27.36 29.53 -3.09
N GLY A 363 -27.99 28.75 -3.96
CA GLY A 363 -29.06 29.23 -4.84
C GLY A 363 -28.56 30.09 -6.02
N ASP A 364 -29.40 30.98 -6.56
CA ASP A 364 -29.08 31.85 -7.71
C ASP A 364 -28.36 33.13 -7.28
N THR A 365 -27.04 33.04 -7.13
CA THR A 365 -26.16 34.19 -6.97
C THR A 365 -25.45 34.53 -8.29
N ASP A 366 -25.35 35.81 -8.63
CA ASP A 366 -24.67 36.30 -9.85
C ASP A 366 -23.21 35.79 -9.97
N GLN A 367 -22.53 35.61 -8.83
CA GLN A 367 -21.14 35.19 -8.76
C GLN A 367 -20.86 33.81 -9.41
N TYR A 368 -21.86 32.91 -9.42
CA TYR A 368 -21.72 31.54 -9.93
C TYR A 368 -22.42 31.30 -11.26
N GLN A 369 -23.04 32.32 -11.88
CA GLN A 369 -23.82 32.15 -13.12
C GLN A 369 -22.97 31.54 -14.25
N ALA A 370 -21.77 32.05 -14.48
CA ALA A 370 -20.88 31.51 -15.50
C ALA A 370 -20.44 30.06 -15.22
N VAL A 371 -20.41 29.64 -13.94
CA VAL A 371 -20.10 28.26 -13.57
C VAL A 371 -21.32 27.35 -13.78
N LYS A 372 -22.53 27.86 -13.52
CA LYS A 372 -23.79 27.14 -13.80
C LYS A 372 -23.96 26.87 -15.29
N GLU A 373 -23.64 27.83 -16.14
CA GLU A 373 -23.62 27.65 -17.59
C GLU A 373 -22.63 26.56 -18.04
N MET A 374 -21.54 26.37 -17.29
CA MET A 374 -20.52 25.35 -17.54
C MET A 374 -20.84 23.96 -16.93
N LEU A 375 -21.93 23.77 -16.19
CA LEU A 375 -22.25 22.48 -15.53
C LEU A 375 -22.45 21.34 -16.52
N TRP A 376 -22.95 21.70 -17.69
CA TRP A 376 -23.23 20.79 -18.80
C TRP A 376 -22.05 20.81 -19.77
N TRP A 377 -21.83 19.68 -20.42
CA TRP A 377 -20.73 19.54 -21.37
C TRP A 377 -21.27 19.37 -22.76
N ASP A 378 -20.95 20.32 -23.62
CA ASP A 378 -21.29 20.25 -25.02
C ASP A 378 -20.44 19.17 -25.72
N ALA A 379 -21.12 18.14 -26.23
CA ALA A 379 -20.51 17.03 -26.96
C ALA A 379 -20.14 17.42 -28.41
N ASP A 380 -20.72 18.50 -28.94
CA ASP A 380 -20.67 18.86 -30.36
C ASP A 380 -19.44 19.71 -30.76
N GLU A 381 -18.70 20.33 -29.82
CA GLU A 381 -17.56 21.21 -30.16
C GLU A 381 -16.23 20.48 -30.44
N ASP A 382 -16.05 19.23 -29.98
CA ASP A 382 -14.73 18.57 -29.93
C ASP A 382 -14.63 17.20 -30.65
N GLY A 383 -15.57 16.87 -31.55
CA GLY A 383 -15.54 15.59 -32.26
C GLY A 383 -15.83 14.38 -31.34
N GLY A 384 -16.64 14.59 -30.30
CA GLY A 384 -16.90 13.69 -29.17
C GLY A 384 -17.78 12.46 -29.44
N THR A 385 -17.77 11.89 -30.65
CA THR A 385 -18.52 10.65 -30.94
C THR A 385 -17.95 9.43 -30.21
N ASP A 386 -16.70 9.48 -29.73
CA ASP A 386 -16.06 8.33 -29.06
C ASP A 386 -16.29 8.27 -27.55
N LEU A 387 -16.31 9.39 -26.82
CA LEU A 387 -16.55 9.40 -25.37
C LEU A 387 -17.99 8.99 -25.03
N ALA A 388 -18.96 9.40 -25.86
CA ALA A 388 -20.36 9.05 -25.68
C ALA A 388 -20.68 7.55 -25.88
N ASN A 389 -19.79 6.82 -26.57
CA ASN A 389 -19.92 5.39 -26.87
C ASN A 389 -19.04 4.50 -25.97
N THR A 390 -18.29 5.06 -25.02
CA THR A 390 -17.47 4.25 -24.08
C THR A 390 -18.32 3.53 -23.03
N GLY A 391 -17.97 2.28 -22.71
CA GLY A 391 -18.64 1.42 -21.72
C GLY A 391 -18.71 2.03 -20.30
N ALA A 392 -17.72 2.82 -19.91
CA ALA A 392 -17.68 3.50 -18.61
C ALA A 392 -18.73 4.63 -18.51
N ALA A 393 -18.80 5.51 -19.51
CA ALA A 393 -19.79 6.58 -19.55
C ALA A 393 -21.22 6.03 -19.68
N SER A 394 -21.42 4.95 -20.46
CA SER A 394 -22.74 4.32 -20.62
C SER A 394 -23.22 3.58 -19.37
N SER A 395 -22.30 3.03 -18.56
CA SER A 395 -22.63 2.41 -17.26
C SER A 395 -23.01 3.48 -16.22
N LEU A 396 -22.30 4.61 -16.19
CA LEU A 396 -22.58 5.73 -15.29
C LEU A 396 -23.86 6.52 -15.66
N ARG A 397 -24.25 6.54 -16.94
CA ARG A 397 -25.46 7.22 -17.47
C ARG A 397 -26.79 6.71 -16.91
N ARG A 398 -26.87 5.46 -16.45
CA ARG A 398 -28.13 4.87 -15.97
C ARG A 398 -28.59 5.38 -14.59
N SER A 399 -27.84 6.32 -14.00
CA SER A 399 -28.09 6.92 -12.67
C SER A 399 -29.09 8.06 -12.65
N SER A 400 -29.30 8.73 -13.78
CA SER A 400 -30.38 9.72 -13.88
C SER A 400 -31.62 9.01 -14.40
N GLY A 401 -32.53 8.67 -13.49
CA GLY A 401 -33.80 8.03 -13.83
C GLY A 401 -34.74 9.00 -14.54
N ASP A 402 -34.45 9.35 -15.80
CA ASP A 402 -35.48 9.77 -16.76
C ASP A 402 -34.95 9.77 -18.20
N ARG A 403 -35.88 9.80 -19.15
CA ARG A 403 -35.63 9.83 -20.61
C ARG A 403 -34.97 11.13 -21.08
N PHE A 404 -33.72 11.38 -20.69
CA PHE A 404 -32.92 12.49 -21.22
C PHE A 404 -32.02 12.04 -22.38
N ALA A 405 -32.05 12.83 -23.44
CA ALA A 405 -31.31 12.60 -24.68
C ALA A 405 -29.78 12.62 -24.43
N VAL A 406 -29.00 12.19 -25.43
CA VAL A 406 -27.53 12.08 -25.45
C VAL A 406 -26.75 13.36 -25.06
N ARG A 407 -27.43 14.48 -24.77
CA ARG A 407 -26.88 15.82 -24.50
C ARG A 407 -26.71 16.22 -23.03
N ASP A 408 -27.27 15.50 -22.05
CA ASP A 408 -27.31 15.97 -20.64
C ASP A 408 -26.49 15.09 -19.67
N VAL A 409 -25.17 14.99 -19.85
CA VAL A 409 -24.28 14.42 -18.82
C VAL A 409 -23.55 15.55 -18.11
N ASP A 410 -23.70 15.63 -16.79
CA ASP A 410 -23.00 16.62 -15.97
C ASP A 410 -21.46 16.44 -16.02
N LYS A 411 -20.72 17.51 -15.77
CA LYS A 411 -19.25 17.49 -15.80
C LYS A 411 -18.62 16.52 -14.80
N ARG A 412 -19.26 16.26 -13.66
CA ARG A 412 -18.77 15.33 -12.64
C ARG A 412 -18.61 13.93 -13.23
N ILE A 413 -19.67 13.39 -13.84
CA ILE A 413 -19.66 12.02 -14.39
C ILE A 413 -18.62 11.90 -15.51
N GLN A 414 -18.45 12.93 -16.32
CA GLN A 414 -17.53 12.90 -17.45
C GLN A 414 -16.06 12.96 -17.04
N TRP A 415 -15.71 13.82 -16.09
CA TRP A 415 -14.35 13.87 -15.55
C TRP A 415 -13.97 12.55 -14.89
N ILE A 416 -14.89 11.95 -14.12
CA ILE A 416 -14.67 10.62 -13.53
C ILE A 416 -14.50 9.57 -14.64
N SER A 417 -15.38 9.56 -15.65
CA SER A 417 -15.30 8.62 -16.79
C SER A 417 -13.98 8.76 -17.54
N LEU A 418 -13.49 9.99 -17.73
CA LEU A 418 -12.21 10.27 -18.38
C LEU A 418 -11.04 9.74 -17.54
N GLY A 419 -11.09 9.87 -16.22
CA GLY A 419 -10.08 9.31 -15.32
C GLY A 419 -9.96 7.80 -15.44
N PHE A 420 -11.08 7.08 -15.47
CA PHE A 420 -11.09 5.63 -15.72
C PHE A 420 -10.54 5.29 -17.12
N LYS A 421 -10.94 6.03 -18.16
CA LYS A 421 -10.43 5.85 -19.53
C LYS A 421 -8.92 6.10 -19.63
N ASN A 422 -8.38 7.01 -18.84
CA ASN A 422 -6.96 7.37 -18.81
C ASN A 422 -6.11 6.44 -17.91
N GLY A 423 -6.67 5.32 -17.45
CA GLY A 423 -5.91 4.30 -16.71
C GLY A 423 -5.89 4.50 -15.19
N MET A 424 -6.98 4.98 -14.58
CA MET A 424 -7.11 5.10 -13.11
C MET A 424 -6.77 3.78 -12.40
N MET A 425 -7.26 2.65 -12.89
CA MET A 425 -7.00 1.35 -12.27
C MET A 425 -5.53 0.93 -12.39
N ASP A 426 -4.90 1.22 -13.52
CA ASP A 426 -3.47 0.93 -13.72
C ASP A 426 -2.59 1.78 -12.79
N LEU A 427 -2.96 3.05 -12.59
CA LEU A 427 -2.28 3.93 -11.65
C LEU A 427 -2.46 3.45 -10.20
N LEU A 428 -3.68 3.09 -9.79
CA LEU A 428 -3.94 2.57 -8.44
C LEU A 428 -3.17 1.30 -8.16
N GLU A 429 -3.17 0.35 -9.10
CA GLU A 429 -2.44 -0.90 -8.97
C GLU A 429 -0.93 -0.65 -8.90
N ALA A 430 -0.39 0.20 -9.78
CA ALA A 430 1.02 0.58 -9.76
C ALA A 430 1.40 1.26 -8.44
N ALA A 431 0.55 2.16 -7.91
CA ALA A 431 0.79 2.83 -6.64
C ALA A 431 0.82 1.85 -5.48
N LEU A 432 -0.20 0.99 -5.35
CA LEU A 432 -0.37 0.07 -4.23
C LEU A 432 0.68 -1.05 -4.18
N HIS A 433 1.25 -1.43 -5.33
CA HIS A 433 2.35 -2.40 -5.41
C HIS A 433 3.74 -1.75 -5.35
N SER A 434 3.83 -0.43 -5.41
CA SER A 434 5.12 0.28 -5.34
C SER A 434 5.66 0.40 -3.92
N ASP A 435 6.98 0.56 -3.80
CA ASP A 435 7.65 0.87 -2.53
C ASP A 435 7.18 2.21 -1.93
N LEU A 436 6.50 3.06 -2.70
CA LEU A 436 5.97 4.34 -2.24
C LEU A 436 4.86 4.15 -1.18
N LEU A 437 4.00 3.15 -1.37
CA LEU A 437 2.88 2.85 -0.47
C LEU A 437 3.16 1.62 0.41
N ALA A 438 4.38 1.08 0.37
CA ALA A 438 4.79 -0.01 1.25
C ALA A 438 4.85 0.44 2.71
N THR A 439 4.59 -0.46 3.66
CA THR A 439 4.65 -0.18 5.11
C THR A 439 6.03 0.28 5.60
N THR A 440 7.07 0.09 4.80
CA THR A 440 8.43 0.55 5.08
C THR A 440 8.65 2.03 4.80
N ASN A 441 7.79 2.65 3.98
CA ASN A 441 7.89 4.07 3.66
C ASN A 441 7.17 4.89 4.75
N PRO A 442 7.84 5.85 5.40
CA PRO A 442 7.26 6.61 6.50
C PRO A 442 6.07 7.50 6.06
N ASN A 443 5.93 7.81 4.77
CA ASN A 443 4.82 8.61 4.26
C ASN A 443 3.67 7.76 3.70
N ALA A 444 3.81 6.43 3.66
CA ALA A 444 2.83 5.54 3.01
C ALA A 444 1.42 5.72 3.58
N LEU A 445 1.29 5.89 4.90
CA LEU A 445 -0.01 6.13 5.54
C LEU A 445 -0.67 7.40 4.98
N GLY A 446 0.09 8.49 4.87
CA GLY A 446 -0.38 9.75 4.27
C GLY A 446 -0.88 9.56 2.83
N TYR A 447 -0.09 8.90 1.99
CA TYR A 447 -0.48 8.61 0.61
C TYR A 447 -1.74 7.74 0.51
N ARG A 448 -1.84 6.72 1.36
CA ARG A 448 -3.01 5.84 1.42
C ARG A 448 -4.26 6.56 1.91
N MET A 449 -4.15 7.49 2.87
CA MET A 449 -5.28 8.32 3.30
C MET A 449 -5.87 9.14 2.14
N VAL A 450 -5.04 9.71 1.27
CA VAL A 450 -5.52 10.44 0.09
C VAL A 450 -6.28 9.53 -0.87
N LEU A 451 -5.72 8.36 -1.18
CA LEU A 451 -6.41 7.38 -2.04
C LEU A 451 -7.72 6.91 -1.42
N LYS A 452 -7.71 6.64 -0.10
CA LYS A 452 -8.91 6.29 0.66
C LYS A 452 -9.97 7.36 0.53
N GLU A 453 -9.63 8.62 0.77
CA GLU A 453 -10.59 9.72 0.67
C GLU A 453 -11.12 9.91 -0.75
N VAL A 454 -10.30 9.73 -1.79
CA VAL A 454 -10.79 9.72 -3.18
C VAL A 454 -11.81 8.60 -3.39
N LEU A 455 -11.51 7.36 -2.96
CA LEU A 455 -12.39 6.21 -3.15
C LEU A 455 -13.68 6.33 -2.33
N MET A 456 -13.59 6.73 -1.05
CA MET A 456 -14.75 6.93 -0.20
C MET A 456 -15.68 7.99 -0.80
N GLN A 457 -15.13 9.10 -1.30
CA GLN A 457 -15.93 10.11 -2.00
C GLN A 457 -16.53 9.58 -3.30
N LEU A 458 -15.76 8.81 -4.09
CA LEU A 458 -16.28 8.15 -5.28
C LEU A 458 -17.51 7.27 -4.98
N PHE A 459 -17.45 6.48 -3.91
CA PHE A 459 -18.56 5.60 -3.51
C PHE A 459 -19.77 6.37 -2.98
N THR A 460 -19.56 7.53 -2.35
CA THR A 460 -20.68 8.40 -1.93
C THR A 460 -21.35 9.11 -3.10
N GLN A 461 -20.61 9.42 -4.17
CA GLN A 461 -21.11 10.20 -5.30
C GLN A 461 -21.72 9.34 -6.42
N LEU A 462 -21.30 8.08 -6.54
CA LEU A 462 -21.70 7.17 -7.61
C LEU A 462 -22.11 5.81 -7.06
N GLU A 463 -23.12 5.20 -7.67
CA GLU A 463 -23.47 3.82 -7.34
C GLU A 463 -22.33 2.88 -7.74
N VAL A 464 -21.81 2.14 -6.76
CA VAL A 464 -20.67 1.23 -6.92
C VAL A 464 -20.89 0.17 -8.00
N ASN A 465 -22.15 -0.25 -8.20
CA ASN A 465 -22.54 -1.23 -9.20
C ASN A 465 -22.32 -0.78 -10.66
N ARG A 466 -22.07 0.51 -10.90
CA ARG A 466 -21.90 1.13 -12.22
C ARG A 466 -20.47 1.59 -12.48
N LEU A 467 -19.59 1.48 -11.50
CA LEU A 467 -18.17 1.77 -11.69
C LEU A 467 -17.55 0.71 -12.62
N PRO A 468 -16.68 1.12 -13.57
CA PRO A 468 -15.98 0.19 -14.45
C PRO A 468 -14.94 -0.64 -13.67
N ASP A 469 -14.55 -1.78 -14.21
CA ASP A 469 -13.51 -2.68 -13.66
C ASP A 469 -13.70 -3.00 -12.17
N PHE A 470 -14.94 -3.39 -11.82
CA PHE A 470 -15.35 -3.65 -10.44
C PHE A 470 -14.40 -4.59 -9.67
N ASP A 471 -13.94 -5.67 -10.30
CA ASP A 471 -13.05 -6.64 -9.64
C ASP A 471 -11.71 -6.00 -9.25
N ARG A 472 -11.08 -5.25 -10.16
CA ARG A 472 -9.84 -4.50 -9.87
C ARG A 472 -10.06 -3.41 -8.81
N LEU A 473 -11.23 -2.78 -8.80
CA LEU A 473 -11.60 -1.76 -7.81
C LEU A 473 -11.68 -2.37 -6.40
N VAL A 474 -12.29 -3.55 -6.29
CA VAL A 474 -12.34 -4.30 -5.04
C VAL A 474 -10.93 -4.67 -4.59
N GLU A 475 -10.10 -5.24 -5.46
CA GLU A 475 -8.72 -5.63 -5.15
C GLU A 475 -7.87 -4.44 -4.70
N CYS A 476 -7.93 -3.30 -5.42
CA CYS A 476 -7.21 -2.09 -5.05
C CYS A 476 -7.69 -1.56 -3.69
N THR A 477 -8.99 -1.61 -3.42
CA THR A 477 -9.53 -1.18 -2.12
C THR A 477 -9.10 -2.12 -0.99
N ALA A 478 -9.08 -3.43 -1.23
CA ALA A 478 -8.56 -4.41 -0.26
C ALA A 478 -7.07 -4.15 0.04
N LEU A 479 -6.24 -3.97 -1.00
CA LEU A 479 -4.81 -3.64 -0.87
C LEU A 479 -4.56 -2.32 -0.16
N LEU A 480 -5.47 -1.35 -0.30
CA LEU A 480 -5.37 -0.05 0.36
C LEU A 480 -5.44 -0.17 1.89
N PHE A 481 -6.30 -1.05 2.41
CA PHE A 481 -6.46 -1.31 3.84
C PHE A 481 -5.52 -2.39 4.38
N TYR A 482 -5.04 -3.30 3.51
CA TYR A 482 -4.25 -4.45 3.91
C TYR A 482 -3.00 -4.07 4.72
N LYS A 483 -2.93 -4.59 5.96
CA LYS A 483 -1.86 -4.28 6.95
C LYS A 483 -1.74 -2.79 7.29
N GLN A 484 -2.85 -2.05 7.28
CA GLN A 484 -2.91 -0.63 7.66
C GLN A 484 -3.88 -0.46 8.85
N PRO A 485 -3.41 -0.58 10.10
CA PRO A 485 -4.28 -0.57 11.27
C PRO A 485 -5.03 0.75 11.45
N GLU A 486 -4.37 1.89 11.22
CA GLU A 486 -4.97 3.21 11.37
C GLU A 486 -6.15 3.40 10.39
N LEU A 487 -5.96 3.00 9.12
CA LEU A 487 -6.99 3.14 8.09
C LEU A 487 -8.18 2.22 8.33
N SER A 488 -7.90 0.99 8.74
CA SER A 488 -8.91 -0.03 9.01
C SER A 488 -9.73 0.31 10.26
N VAL A 489 -9.09 0.77 11.34
CA VAL A 489 -9.80 1.26 12.54
C VAL A 489 -10.70 2.43 12.17
N GLN A 490 -10.19 3.40 11.41
CA GLN A 490 -11.00 4.53 10.96
C GLN A 490 -12.20 4.08 10.11
N PHE A 491 -12.02 3.06 9.25
CA PHE A 491 -13.13 2.53 8.46
C PHE A 491 -14.27 1.99 9.34
N TRP A 492 -13.95 1.16 10.33
CA TRP A 492 -14.95 0.52 11.18
C TRP A 492 -15.57 1.44 12.22
N THR A 493 -14.89 2.52 12.60
CA THR A 493 -15.34 3.44 13.65
C THR A 493 -16.03 4.69 13.10
N GLU A 494 -15.57 5.19 11.96
CA GLU A 494 -16.05 6.44 11.36
C GLU A 494 -16.74 6.20 10.01
N ASP A 495 -16.05 5.61 9.04
CA ASP A 495 -16.53 5.58 7.65
C ASP A 495 -17.79 4.76 7.48
N ILE A 496 -17.89 3.61 8.17
CA ILE A 496 -19.04 2.72 8.05
C ILE A 496 -20.36 3.37 8.48
N ALA A 497 -20.29 4.38 9.35
CA ALA A 497 -21.47 5.13 9.81
C ALA A 497 -21.91 6.21 8.80
N ILE A 498 -21.04 6.62 7.88
CA ILE A 498 -21.32 7.66 6.89
C ILE A 498 -22.03 7.02 5.68
N PRO A 499 -23.25 7.45 5.33
CA PRO A 499 -23.98 6.90 4.18
C PRO A 499 -23.15 6.95 2.90
N GLY A 500 -23.07 5.82 2.18
CA GLY A 500 -22.35 5.72 0.91
C GLY A 500 -20.89 5.29 1.03
N ARG A 501 -20.19 5.57 2.14
CA ARG A 501 -18.77 5.19 2.30
C ARG A 501 -18.58 3.68 2.42
N ALA A 502 -19.54 2.98 3.04
CA ALA A 502 -19.56 1.52 3.12
C ALA A 502 -20.14 0.82 1.88
N SER A 503 -20.59 1.55 0.85
CA SER A 503 -21.36 0.96 -0.25
C SER A 503 -20.62 -0.12 -1.04
N LEU A 504 -19.28 -0.06 -1.12
CA LEU A 504 -18.51 -1.14 -1.72
C LEU A 504 -18.62 -2.43 -0.91
N LEU A 505 -18.44 -2.35 0.42
CA LEU A 505 -18.56 -3.48 1.33
C LEU A 505 -19.99 -4.04 1.33
N GLU A 506 -20.99 -3.18 1.42
CA GLU A 506 -22.41 -3.57 1.36
C GLU A 506 -22.76 -4.27 0.06
N TYR A 507 -22.20 -3.80 -1.05
CA TYR A 507 -22.46 -4.37 -2.36
C TYR A 507 -21.80 -5.75 -2.56
N VAL A 508 -20.54 -5.94 -2.15
CA VAL A 508 -19.92 -7.28 -2.17
C VAL A 508 -20.60 -8.22 -1.18
N CYS A 509 -20.96 -7.75 0.01
CA CYS A 509 -21.71 -8.53 1.00
C CYS A 509 -23.07 -8.95 0.43
N GLY A 510 -23.73 -8.06 -0.32
CA GLY A 510 -24.99 -8.36 -0.98
C GLY A 510 -24.90 -9.42 -2.07
N ARG A 511 -23.71 -9.78 -2.55
CA ARG A 511 -23.48 -10.87 -3.53
C ARG A 511 -22.81 -12.10 -2.94
N PHE A 512 -22.32 -12.01 -1.72
CA PHE A 512 -21.76 -13.13 -1.00
C PHE A 512 -22.89 -14.12 -0.63
N PRO A 513 -22.67 -15.45 -0.71
CA PRO A 513 -21.43 -16.14 -1.10
C PRO A 513 -21.28 -16.47 -2.60
N TYR A 514 -22.25 -16.18 -3.45
CA TYR A 514 -22.13 -16.42 -4.90
C TYR A 514 -20.96 -15.68 -5.56
N SER A 515 -20.65 -14.46 -5.12
CA SER A 515 -19.40 -13.76 -5.47
C SER A 515 -18.47 -13.81 -4.28
N PHE A 516 -17.73 -14.91 -4.16
CA PHE A 516 -17.02 -15.26 -2.93
C PHE A 516 -15.80 -14.36 -2.67
N GLN A 517 -14.87 -14.29 -3.63
CA GLN A 517 -13.57 -13.66 -3.44
C GLN A 517 -13.64 -12.15 -3.17
N PRO A 518 -14.45 -11.34 -3.89
CA PRO A 518 -14.52 -9.90 -3.66
C PRO A 518 -14.88 -9.51 -2.21
N PHE A 519 -15.77 -10.28 -1.59
CA PHE A 519 -16.14 -10.07 -0.19
C PHE A 519 -15.00 -10.42 0.76
N LEU A 520 -14.41 -11.61 0.60
CA LEU A 520 -13.32 -12.08 1.46
C LEU A 520 -12.08 -11.18 1.34
N HIS A 521 -11.71 -10.74 0.14
CA HIS A 521 -10.56 -9.85 -0.07
C HIS A 521 -10.72 -8.52 0.66
N LEU A 522 -11.91 -7.91 0.62
CA LEU A 522 -12.19 -6.68 1.38
C LEU A 522 -12.17 -6.90 2.88
N ILE A 523 -12.77 -7.99 3.38
CA ILE A 523 -12.75 -8.32 4.80
C ILE A 523 -11.32 -8.57 5.29
N VAL A 524 -10.51 -9.30 4.52
CA VAL A 524 -9.10 -9.52 4.81
C VAL A 524 -8.30 -8.22 4.76
N GLY A 525 -8.58 -7.33 3.81
CA GLY A 525 -7.95 -6.02 3.72
C GLY A 525 -8.25 -5.16 4.96
N LEU A 526 -9.50 -5.19 5.43
CA LEU A 526 -9.99 -4.44 6.61
C LEU A 526 -9.64 -5.09 7.96
N PHE A 527 -9.03 -6.28 7.94
CA PHE A 527 -8.63 -6.98 9.15
C PHE A 527 -7.22 -6.56 9.58
N THR A 528 -7.11 -6.07 10.81
CA THR A 528 -5.88 -5.93 11.56
C THR A 528 -6.13 -6.39 13.00
N PRO A 529 -5.07 -6.62 13.81
CA PRO A 529 -5.26 -6.97 15.22
C PRO A 529 -6.16 -5.98 15.98
N GLU A 530 -6.17 -4.71 15.61
CA GLU A 530 -6.96 -3.64 16.22
C GLU A 530 -8.42 -3.66 15.77
N THR A 531 -8.74 -4.27 14.62
CA THR A 531 -10.10 -4.36 14.06
C THR A 531 -10.71 -5.76 14.15
N ALA A 532 -10.00 -6.71 14.77
CA ALA A 532 -10.43 -8.10 14.85
C ALA A 532 -11.84 -8.27 15.43
N ASP A 533 -12.17 -7.52 16.48
CA ASP A 533 -13.49 -7.54 17.11
C ASP A 533 -14.58 -6.98 16.19
N HIS A 534 -14.30 -5.90 15.46
CA HIS A 534 -15.23 -5.33 14.48
C HIS A 534 -15.53 -6.33 13.36
N VAL A 535 -14.50 -6.95 12.79
CA VAL A 535 -14.63 -7.96 11.73
C VAL A 535 -15.38 -9.20 12.25
N SER A 536 -15.03 -9.70 13.43
CA SER A 536 -15.68 -10.87 14.04
C SER A 536 -17.17 -10.62 14.27
N ASN A 537 -17.53 -9.46 14.85
CA ASN A 537 -18.93 -9.08 15.08
C ASN A 537 -19.70 -8.90 13.77
N PHE A 538 -19.07 -8.33 12.75
CA PHE A 538 -19.66 -8.16 11.43
C PHE A 538 -19.99 -9.53 10.78
N LEU A 539 -19.05 -10.49 10.84
CA LEU A 539 -19.23 -11.83 10.30
C LEU A 539 -20.26 -12.68 11.05
N GLN A 540 -20.57 -12.36 12.31
CA GLN A 540 -21.63 -13.01 13.07
C GLN A 540 -23.05 -12.55 12.69
N ARG A 541 -23.19 -11.43 11.96
CA ARG A 541 -24.48 -10.77 11.73
C ARG A 541 -24.69 -10.38 10.27
N LEU A 542 -24.41 -11.28 9.34
CA LEU A 542 -24.73 -11.03 7.93
C LEU A 542 -26.24 -11.13 7.73
N SER A 543 -26.84 -10.13 7.08
CA SER A 543 -28.31 -10.02 6.94
C SER A 543 -28.86 -10.59 5.64
N THR A 544 -28.00 -10.83 4.65
CA THR A 544 -28.41 -11.31 3.32
C THR A 544 -27.48 -12.37 2.79
N LEU A 545 -28.04 -13.34 2.06
CA LEU A 545 -27.29 -14.43 1.46
C LEU A 545 -27.68 -14.59 -0.01
N THR A 546 -26.71 -14.51 -0.92
CA THR A 546 -26.94 -14.70 -2.35
C THR A 546 -26.58 -16.10 -2.82
N GLN A 547 -27.55 -16.80 -3.38
CA GLN A 547 -27.44 -18.22 -3.75
C GLN A 547 -27.86 -18.45 -5.21
N ALA A 548 -27.09 -19.29 -5.92
CA ALA A 548 -27.49 -19.92 -7.16
C ALA A 548 -28.50 -21.06 -6.89
N VAL A 549 -29.78 -20.84 -7.22
CA VAL A 549 -30.84 -21.86 -7.09
C VAL A 549 -30.80 -22.80 -8.29
N LEU A 550 -30.38 -24.04 -8.04
CA LEU A 550 -30.26 -25.10 -9.05
C LEU A 550 -31.63 -25.52 -9.64
N PRO A 551 -31.67 -26.06 -10.87
CA PRO A 551 -32.92 -26.40 -11.57
C PRO A 551 -33.89 -27.24 -10.73
N GLN A 552 -33.34 -28.22 -10.01
CA GLN A 552 -34.09 -29.15 -9.17
C GLN A 552 -34.86 -28.48 -8.01
N HIS A 553 -34.47 -27.26 -7.61
CA HIS A 553 -35.10 -26.50 -6.53
C HIS A 553 -35.82 -25.24 -7.03
N GLN A 554 -35.81 -24.94 -8.33
CA GLN A 554 -36.49 -23.75 -8.86
C GLN A 554 -38.01 -23.82 -8.69
N ALA A 555 -38.60 -25.02 -8.65
CA ALA A 555 -40.03 -25.21 -8.34
C ALA A 555 -40.40 -24.75 -6.93
N HIS A 556 -39.43 -24.57 -6.04
CA HIS A 556 -39.63 -24.07 -4.68
C HIS A 556 -39.67 -22.52 -4.61
N LEU A 557 -39.57 -21.82 -5.75
CA LEU A 557 -39.62 -20.35 -5.81
C LEU A 557 -41.03 -19.87 -6.18
N ALA A 558 -41.78 -19.34 -5.22
CA ALA A 558 -43.03 -18.64 -5.48
C ALA A 558 -42.77 -17.18 -5.84
N LEU A 559 -43.53 -16.60 -6.78
CA LEU A 559 -43.52 -15.17 -7.05
C LEU A 559 -44.43 -14.46 -6.04
N VAL A 560 -43.87 -13.53 -5.27
CA VAL A 560 -44.65 -12.69 -4.32
C VAL A 560 -45.11 -11.42 -5.01
N SER A 561 -44.18 -10.73 -5.68
CA SER A 561 -44.43 -9.46 -6.37
C SER A 561 -43.27 -9.11 -7.30
N GLY A 562 -43.50 -8.31 -8.35
CA GLY A 562 -42.43 -7.73 -9.16
C GLY A 562 -42.70 -7.75 -10.66
N SER A 563 -41.97 -6.91 -11.40
CA SER A 563 -41.88 -6.92 -12.87
C SER A 563 -40.82 -7.94 -13.33
N LEU A 564 -40.66 -8.12 -14.65
CA LEU A 564 -39.73 -9.08 -15.26
C LEU A 564 -38.27 -8.96 -14.73
N ASP A 565 -37.84 -7.79 -14.26
CA ASP A 565 -36.43 -7.52 -13.91
C ASP A 565 -36.15 -7.42 -12.39
N GLN A 566 -37.19 -7.34 -11.54
CA GLN A 566 -37.05 -7.27 -10.07
C GLN A 566 -38.15 -8.11 -9.40
N ALA A 567 -38.09 -9.41 -9.57
CA ALA A 567 -39.03 -10.34 -8.97
C ALA A 567 -38.64 -10.64 -7.51
N ILE A 568 -39.55 -10.35 -6.59
CA ILE A 568 -39.49 -10.83 -5.21
C ILE A 568 -40.01 -12.27 -5.19
N ARG A 569 -39.14 -13.17 -4.71
CA ARG A 569 -39.41 -14.60 -4.58
C ARG A 569 -39.54 -14.98 -3.12
N GLU A 570 -40.34 -15.99 -2.86
CA GLU A 570 -40.45 -16.64 -1.55
C GLU A 570 -40.21 -18.13 -1.68
N SER A 571 -39.46 -18.68 -0.72
CA SER A 571 -39.17 -20.11 -0.63
C SER A 571 -40.38 -20.89 -0.13
N THR A 572 -40.92 -21.83 -0.91
CA THR A 572 -42.06 -22.69 -0.53
C THR A 572 -41.64 -24.02 0.11
N ALA A 573 -40.37 -24.40 -0.02
CA ALA A 573 -39.76 -25.57 0.59
C ALA A 573 -38.27 -25.29 0.87
N PRO A 574 -37.61 -25.95 1.83
CA PRO A 574 -36.22 -25.66 2.16
C PRO A 574 -35.31 -25.79 0.93
N ILE A 575 -34.45 -24.79 0.69
CA ILE A 575 -33.54 -24.76 -0.46
C ILE A 575 -32.11 -25.00 0.06
N PRO A 576 -31.53 -26.19 -0.14
CA PRO A 576 -30.19 -26.47 0.35
C PRO A 576 -29.15 -25.65 -0.42
N MET A 577 -28.15 -25.14 0.29
CA MET A 577 -27.02 -24.44 -0.32
C MET A 577 -26.03 -25.41 -0.96
N PHE A 578 -25.75 -26.51 -0.27
CA PHE A 578 -24.81 -27.54 -0.69
C PHE A 578 -25.56 -28.77 -1.21
N PRO A 579 -25.49 -29.09 -2.52
CA PRO A 579 -26.19 -30.24 -3.08
C PRO A 579 -25.75 -31.55 -2.43
N GLY A 580 -26.71 -32.35 -1.94
CA GLY A 580 -26.43 -33.62 -1.28
C GLY A 580 -25.88 -33.51 0.15
N PHE A 581 -25.80 -32.31 0.72
CA PHE A 581 -25.33 -32.10 2.09
C PHE A 581 -26.38 -31.38 2.94
N PRO A 582 -27.08 -32.09 3.86
CA PRO A 582 -28.04 -31.47 4.76
C PRO A 582 -27.28 -30.77 5.90
N GLY A 583 -27.39 -29.45 5.99
CA GLY A 583 -26.80 -28.68 7.09
C GLY A 583 -27.00 -27.18 6.97
N PHE A 584 -26.89 -26.65 5.75
CA PHE A 584 -27.08 -25.23 5.47
C PHE A 584 -28.11 -25.03 4.35
N ALA A 585 -29.31 -24.57 4.71
CA ALA A 585 -30.44 -24.42 3.78
C ALA A 585 -31.27 -23.18 4.08
N ILE A 586 -31.80 -22.55 3.04
CA ILE A 586 -32.73 -21.43 3.17
C ILE A 586 -34.08 -21.97 3.66
N PRO A 587 -34.61 -21.48 4.79
CA PRO A 587 -35.87 -21.97 5.34
C PRO A 587 -37.08 -21.52 4.50
N VAL A 588 -38.18 -22.24 4.67
CA VAL A 588 -39.47 -21.92 4.05
C VAL A 588 -39.95 -20.54 4.53
N GLY A 589 -40.60 -19.79 3.65
CA GLY A 589 -41.10 -18.44 3.92
C GLY A 589 -40.05 -17.34 3.82
N THR A 590 -38.78 -17.68 3.56
CA THR A 590 -37.73 -16.68 3.34
C THR A 590 -37.99 -15.95 2.03
N GLN A 591 -37.96 -14.62 2.07
CA GLN A 591 -38.10 -13.78 0.89
C GLN A 591 -36.73 -13.41 0.32
N GLY A 592 -36.65 -13.25 -1.00
CA GLY A 592 -35.43 -12.87 -1.68
C GLY A 592 -35.69 -12.10 -2.97
N LEU A 593 -34.73 -11.28 -3.36
CA LEU A 593 -34.75 -10.57 -4.64
C LEU A 593 -34.08 -11.44 -5.71
N GLN A 594 -34.79 -11.76 -6.78
CA GLN A 594 -34.20 -12.41 -7.95
C GLN A 594 -33.29 -11.42 -8.68
N LEU A 595 -31.99 -11.72 -8.75
CA LEU A 595 -30.98 -10.88 -9.41
C LEU A 595 -30.84 -11.23 -10.89
N SER A 596 -30.93 -12.52 -11.24
CA SER A 596 -30.88 -13.01 -12.61
C SER A 596 -31.55 -14.38 -12.73
N SER A 597 -31.96 -14.75 -13.94
CA SER A 597 -32.51 -16.07 -14.24
C SER A 597 -32.05 -16.49 -15.63
N THR A 598 -31.09 -17.42 -15.67
CA THR A 598 -30.56 -17.99 -16.90
C THR A 598 -30.95 -19.46 -16.96
N GLY A 599 -32.22 -19.81 -17.19
CA GLY A 599 -32.73 -21.18 -17.47
C GLY A 599 -32.23 -22.34 -16.57
N SER A 600 -30.95 -22.66 -16.61
CA SER A 600 -30.20 -23.55 -15.71
C SER A 600 -30.05 -23.03 -14.27
N VAL A 601 -29.95 -21.74 -14.01
CA VAL A 601 -29.74 -21.22 -12.64
C VAL A 601 -30.55 -19.95 -12.43
N THR A 602 -31.18 -19.84 -11.26
CA THR A 602 -31.82 -18.60 -10.80
C THR A 602 -31.02 -18.03 -9.64
N LEU A 603 -30.48 -16.82 -9.78
CA LEU A 603 -29.72 -16.17 -8.72
C LEU A 603 -30.66 -15.35 -7.84
N VAL A 604 -30.70 -15.67 -6.55
CA VAL A 604 -31.58 -15.01 -5.57
C VAL A 604 -30.76 -14.48 -4.40
N LYS A 605 -30.96 -13.21 -4.06
CA LYS A 605 -30.47 -12.57 -2.84
C LYS A 605 -31.52 -12.70 -1.75
N TRP A 606 -31.32 -13.64 -0.82
CA TRP A 606 -32.22 -13.93 0.28
C TRP A 606 -32.04 -12.95 1.44
N GLN A 607 -33.15 -12.55 2.06
CA GLN A 607 -33.17 -11.87 3.36
C GLN A 607 -33.08 -12.92 4.47
N TYR A 608 -31.90 -13.53 4.60
CA TYR A 608 -31.63 -14.60 5.55
C TYR A 608 -30.46 -14.20 6.44
N PRO A 609 -30.71 -13.81 7.71
CA PRO A 609 -29.65 -13.55 8.67
C PRO A 609 -28.91 -14.83 9.03
N TYR A 610 -27.57 -14.81 9.00
CA TYR A 610 -26.74 -15.98 9.31
C TYR A 610 -25.35 -15.59 9.84
N ILE A 611 -24.68 -16.59 10.43
CA ILE A 611 -23.30 -16.50 10.90
C ILE A 611 -22.39 -17.00 9.78
N ALA A 612 -21.43 -16.18 9.33
CA ALA A 612 -20.53 -16.53 8.24
C ALA A 612 -19.63 -17.73 8.56
N TRP A 613 -19.24 -17.89 9.83
CA TRP A 613 -18.45 -19.04 10.30
C TRP A 613 -19.15 -20.38 10.05
N ASP A 614 -20.47 -20.46 10.28
CA ASP A 614 -21.24 -21.67 9.99
C ASP A 614 -21.16 -22.02 8.50
N LEU A 615 -21.29 -21.02 7.63
CA LEU A 615 -21.13 -21.22 6.19
C LEU A 615 -19.73 -21.73 5.84
N PHE A 616 -18.68 -21.17 6.45
CA PHE A 616 -17.30 -21.60 6.21
C PHE A 616 -17.05 -23.03 6.67
N HIS A 617 -17.59 -23.45 7.82
CA HIS A 617 -17.49 -24.85 8.28
C HIS A 617 -18.16 -25.82 7.30
N HIS A 618 -19.37 -25.50 6.84
CA HIS A 618 -20.07 -26.32 5.85
C HIS A 618 -19.36 -26.32 4.49
N LEU A 619 -18.69 -25.22 4.13
CA LEU A 619 -17.88 -25.10 2.92
C LEU A 619 -16.67 -26.03 2.97
N LEU A 620 -15.94 -26.06 4.08
CA LEU A 620 -14.79 -26.97 4.26
C LEU A 620 -15.25 -28.43 4.17
N ASP A 621 -16.35 -28.80 4.83
CA ASP A 621 -16.93 -30.14 4.73
C ASP A 621 -17.36 -30.50 3.32
N PHE A 622 -17.98 -29.57 2.60
CA PHE A 622 -18.42 -29.79 1.24
C PHE A 622 -17.24 -29.97 0.29
N ALA A 623 -16.18 -29.17 0.42
CA ALA A 623 -14.96 -29.28 -0.39
C ALA A 623 -14.26 -30.64 -0.18
N LEU A 624 -14.24 -31.14 1.06
CA LEU A 624 -13.70 -32.46 1.39
C LEU A 624 -14.49 -33.61 0.72
N ARG A 625 -15.82 -33.49 0.67
CA ARG A 625 -16.70 -34.54 0.15
C ARG A 625 -16.88 -34.51 -1.36
N SER A 626 -16.84 -33.33 -1.97
CA SER A 626 -17.02 -33.17 -3.42
C SER A 626 -15.77 -33.55 -4.22
N GLY A 627 -14.62 -33.78 -3.56
CA GLY A 627 -13.39 -34.25 -4.19
C GLY A 627 -12.82 -33.27 -5.21
N ALA A 628 -12.79 -31.98 -4.86
CA ALA A 628 -12.40 -30.89 -5.77
C ALA A 628 -13.17 -30.92 -7.11
N ASN A 629 -14.46 -31.27 -7.08
CA ASN A 629 -15.33 -31.12 -8.25
C ASN A 629 -15.59 -29.62 -8.51
N ASP A 630 -14.67 -29.00 -9.25
CA ASP A 630 -14.64 -27.57 -9.54
C ASP A 630 -15.94 -27.06 -10.17
N ASP A 631 -16.66 -27.89 -10.94
CA ASP A 631 -17.92 -27.50 -11.58
C ASP A 631 -19.02 -27.22 -10.54
N ALA A 632 -19.06 -27.99 -9.45
CA ALA A 632 -20.04 -27.78 -8.39
C ALA A 632 -19.72 -26.51 -7.57
N MET A 633 -18.44 -26.32 -7.21
CA MET A 633 -18.00 -25.12 -6.48
C MET A 633 -18.19 -23.85 -7.31
N ALA A 634 -17.80 -23.88 -8.59
CA ALA A 634 -17.98 -22.76 -9.50
C ALA A 634 -19.46 -22.40 -9.71
N THR A 635 -20.36 -23.39 -9.72
CA THR A 635 -21.80 -23.14 -9.83
C THR A 635 -22.38 -22.47 -8.58
N ILE A 636 -21.91 -22.85 -7.39
CA ILE A 636 -22.45 -22.37 -6.10
C ILE A 636 -21.85 -21.00 -5.72
N PHE A 637 -20.53 -20.85 -5.89
CA PHE A 637 -19.72 -19.75 -5.36
C PHE A 637 -19.05 -18.88 -6.44
N GLY A 638 -19.31 -19.16 -7.72
CA GLY A 638 -18.77 -18.40 -8.84
C GLY A 638 -17.26 -18.55 -9.07
N ALA A 639 -16.57 -19.42 -8.31
CA ALA A 639 -15.12 -19.60 -8.35
C ALA A 639 -14.73 -21.09 -8.13
N PRO A 640 -13.54 -21.52 -8.59
CA PRO A 640 -13.06 -22.89 -8.38
C PRO A 640 -12.70 -23.15 -6.91
N THR A 641 -12.53 -24.43 -6.57
CA THR A 641 -12.43 -24.90 -5.18
C THR A 641 -11.25 -24.27 -4.42
N TYR A 642 -10.05 -24.29 -5.00
CA TYR A 642 -8.82 -23.91 -4.32
C TYR A 642 -8.70 -22.42 -3.96
N PRO A 643 -9.06 -21.46 -4.84
CA PRO A 643 -9.09 -20.05 -4.46
C PRO A 643 -10.07 -19.74 -3.31
N ILE A 644 -11.24 -20.38 -3.31
CA ILE A 644 -12.22 -20.25 -2.23
C ILE A 644 -11.63 -20.77 -0.90
N LEU A 645 -10.98 -21.94 -0.93
CA LEU A 645 -10.31 -22.49 0.24
C LEU A 645 -9.19 -21.58 0.73
N ALA A 646 -8.34 -21.05 -0.17
CA ALA A 646 -7.25 -20.15 0.19
C ALA A 646 -7.78 -18.88 0.89
N ASP A 647 -8.79 -18.23 0.32
CA ASP A 647 -9.37 -17.02 0.90
C ASP A 647 -10.05 -17.28 2.26
N THR A 648 -10.75 -18.41 2.39
CA THR A 648 -11.38 -18.85 3.65
C THR A 648 -10.32 -19.12 4.74
N LEU A 649 -9.29 -19.89 4.39
CA LEU A 649 -8.22 -20.26 5.32
C LEU A 649 -7.35 -19.07 5.71
N ARG A 650 -7.18 -18.09 4.81
CA ARG A 650 -6.48 -16.83 5.12
C ARG A 650 -7.21 -16.04 6.19
N LEU A 651 -8.54 -15.94 6.10
CA LEU A 651 -9.35 -15.30 7.14
C LEU A 651 -9.24 -16.06 8.48
N TYR A 652 -9.32 -17.39 8.46
CA TYR A 652 -9.09 -18.21 9.66
C TYR A 652 -7.69 -17.96 10.26
N HIS A 653 -6.64 -17.98 9.44
CA HIS A 653 -5.28 -17.72 9.90
C HIS A 653 -5.16 -16.36 10.60
N LEU A 654 -5.72 -15.31 10.01
CA LEU A 654 -5.69 -13.95 10.57
C LEU A 654 -6.43 -13.85 11.91
N VAL A 655 -7.63 -14.42 11.98
CA VAL A 655 -8.44 -14.45 13.21
C VAL A 655 -7.73 -15.28 14.29
N PHE A 656 -7.20 -16.46 13.94
CA PHE A 656 -6.51 -17.32 14.89
C PHE A 656 -5.20 -16.73 15.39
N ALA A 657 -4.43 -16.07 14.53
CA ALA A 657 -3.23 -15.35 14.92
C ALA A 657 -3.49 -14.24 15.94
N HIS A 658 -4.69 -13.66 15.93
CA HIS A 658 -5.09 -12.65 16.89
C HIS A 658 -5.58 -13.25 18.22
N PHE A 659 -6.48 -14.22 18.17
CA PHE A 659 -7.16 -14.75 19.35
C PHE A 659 -6.38 -15.85 20.10
N PHE A 660 -5.49 -16.60 19.43
CA PHE A 660 -4.74 -17.69 20.05
C PHE A 660 -3.29 -17.29 20.35
N GLY A 661 -2.77 -17.67 21.52
CA GLY A 661 -1.37 -17.48 21.91
C GLY A 661 -1.02 -16.15 22.60
N ARG A 662 -1.99 -15.33 22.99
CA ARG A 662 -1.78 -14.12 23.82
C ARG A 662 -2.36 -14.32 25.22
N SER A 663 -1.52 -14.16 26.25
CA SER A 663 -1.91 -14.13 27.67
C SER A 663 -2.71 -12.87 27.99
N ARG A 664 -3.98 -12.83 27.57
CA ARG A 664 -4.99 -11.89 28.08
C ARG A 664 -6.15 -12.72 28.60
N ASP A 665 -6.79 -12.24 29.66
CA ASP A 665 -7.96 -12.86 30.29
C ASP A 665 -8.96 -13.36 29.22
N LEU A 666 -8.97 -14.67 29.03
CA LEU A 666 -9.56 -15.42 27.91
C LEU A 666 -11.10 -15.46 27.95
N ASP A 667 -11.73 -14.77 28.90
CA ASP A 667 -13.12 -15.03 29.26
C ASP A 667 -14.17 -14.33 28.37
N ASP A 668 -13.83 -13.32 27.56
CA ASP A 668 -14.89 -12.43 27.05
C ASP A 668 -15.18 -12.42 25.54
N LEU A 669 -14.31 -12.92 24.64
CA LEU A 669 -14.57 -12.87 23.18
C LEU A 669 -14.17 -14.10 22.34
N ALA A 670 -13.02 -14.74 22.61
CA ALA A 670 -12.74 -16.07 22.04
C ALA A 670 -13.81 -17.09 22.51
N ALA A 671 -14.27 -16.93 23.77
CA ALA A 671 -15.37 -17.65 24.37
C ALA A 671 -16.77 -17.32 23.79
N LYS A 672 -16.96 -16.26 22.98
CA LYS A 672 -18.26 -15.91 22.38
C LYS A 672 -18.37 -16.17 20.88
N SER A 673 -17.24 -16.18 20.17
CA SER A 673 -17.21 -16.36 18.70
C SER A 673 -17.02 -17.82 18.27
N PHE A 674 -16.38 -18.65 19.10
CA PHE A 674 -16.07 -20.06 18.80
C PHE A 674 -16.63 -21.05 19.83
N HIS A 675 -17.50 -20.62 20.75
CA HIS A 675 -17.97 -21.48 21.84
C HIS A 675 -19.47 -21.75 21.80
N GLU A 676 -19.80 -23.02 21.55
CA GLU A 676 -20.75 -23.75 22.41
C GLU A 676 -20.41 -25.25 22.61
N ALA A 677 -19.35 -25.83 22.02
CA ALA A 677 -18.92 -27.19 22.39
C ALA A 677 -17.44 -27.45 22.04
N SER A 678 -16.69 -28.13 22.91
CA SER A 678 -15.32 -28.61 22.59
C SER A 678 -15.30 -29.45 21.30
N THR A 679 -16.43 -30.09 20.98
CA THR A 679 -16.68 -30.82 19.73
C THR A 679 -16.52 -29.96 18.48
N ALA A 680 -16.90 -28.67 18.49
CA ALA A 680 -16.81 -27.81 17.30
C ALA A 680 -15.36 -27.50 16.91
N GLN A 681 -14.49 -27.33 17.91
CA GLN A 681 -13.06 -27.07 17.71
C GLN A 681 -12.33 -28.32 17.23
N ASP A 682 -12.62 -29.48 17.84
CA ASP A 682 -12.07 -30.76 17.38
C ASP A 682 -12.51 -31.09 15.94
N ILE A 683 -13.76 -30.77 15.58
CA ILE A 683 -14.27 -30.89 14.20
C ILE A 683 -13.46 -29.98 13.26
N LEU A 684 -13.25 -28.71 13.61
CA LEU A 684 -12.48 -27.81 12.76
C LEU A 684 -11.03 -28.26 12.60
N ILE A 685 -10.37 -28.68 13.69
CA ILE A 685 -9.00 -29.22 13.63
C ILE A 685 -8.94 -30.43 12.68
N ASP A 686 -9.93 -31.32 12.74
CA ASP A 686 -10.04 -32.47 11.85
C ASP A 686 -10.29 -32.08 10.39
N GLN A 687 -11.17 -31.11 10.15
CA GLN A 687 -11.44 -30.53 8.82
C GLN A 687 -10.17 -29.92 8.22
N LEU A 688 -9.46 -29.06 8.95
CA LEU A 688 -8.21 -28.43 8.50
C LEU A 688 -7.14 -29.47 8.17
N THR A 689 -7.01 -30.49 9.01
CA THR A 689 -6.05 -31.58 8.79
C THR A 689 -6.41 -32.41 7.55
N SER A 690 -7.70 -32.67 7.34
CA SER A 690 -8.20 -33.39 6.16
C SER A 690 -7.99 -32.59 4.88
N VAL A 691 -8.26 -31.28 4.89
CA VAL A 691 -8.04 -30.39 3.74
C VAL A 691 -6.55 -30.36 3.39
N LEU A 692 -5.67 -30.29 4.40
CA LEU A 692 -4.23 -30.38 4.21
C LEU A 692 -3.83 -31.69 3.52
N VAL A 693 -4.30 -32.84 4.03
CA VAL A 693 -3.95 -34.15 3.45
C VAL A 693 -4.47 -34.31 2.03
N GLN A 694 -5.72 -33.94 1.76
CA GLN A 694 -6.28 -34.01 0.41
C GLN A 694 -5.49 -33.12 -0.57
N THR A 695 -5.20 -31.87 -0.18
CA THR A 695 -4.43 -30.93 -1.01
C THR A 695 -3.05 -31.50 -1.35
N LEU A 696 -2.36 -32.10 -0.37
CA LEU A 696 -1.05 -32.73 -0.58
C LEU A 696 -1.13 -33.96 -1.50
N GLN A 697 -2.17 -34.78 -1.39
CA GLN A 697 -2.39 -35.94 -2.26
C GLN A 697 -2.68 -35.51 -3.70
N GLU A 698 -3.50 -34.48 -3.91
CA GLU A 698 -3.81 -33.94 -5.24
C GLU A 698 -2.59 -33.25 -5.87
N LEU A 699 -1.78 -32.54 -5.09
CA LEU A 699 -0.52 -31.95 -5.55
C LEU A 699 0.45 -33.06 -6.02
N GLN A 700 0.56 -34.15 -5.25
CA GLN A 700 1.37 -35.31 -5.61
C GLN A 700 0.86 -36.00 -6.89
N ALA A 701 -0.45 -36.11 -7.07
CA ALA A 701 -1.05 -36.64 -8.29
C ALA A 701 -0.76 -35.75 -9.51
N THR A 702 -0.70 -34.43 -9.31
CA THR A 702 -0.39 -33.45 -10.37
C THR A 702 1.09 -33.55 -10.79
N ILE A 703 2.00 -33.62 -9.82
CA ILE A 703 3.45 -33.76 -10.05
C ILE A 703 3.79 -35.10 -10.73
N SER A 704 3.17 -36.20 -10.28
CA SER A 704 3.45 -37.55 -10.81
C SER A 704 2.92 -37.80 -12.23
N LYS A 705 1.91 -37.04 -12.69
CA LYS A 705 1.38 -37.12 -14.06
C LYS A 705 2.28 -36.46 -15.11
N GLY A 706 3.43 -35.91 -14.73
CA GLY A 706 4.45 -35.43 -15.67
C GLY A 706 3.97 -34.33 -16.61
N ARG A 707 2.99 -33.50 -16.22
CA ARG A 707 2.70 -32.26 -16.96
C ARG A 707 3.91 -31.33 -16.77
N PRO A 708 4.72 -31.07 -17.81
CA PRO A 708 5.79 -30.09 -17.68
C PRO A 708 5.15 -28.73 -17.42
N LEU A 709 5.85 -27.90 -16.65
CA LEU A 709 5.63 -26.47 -16.45
C LEU A 709 5.36 -25.79 -17.80
N ARG A 710 4.10 -25.73 -18.23
CA ARG A 710 3.71 -24.85 -19.32
C ARG A 710 3.70 -23.45 -18.72
N THR A 711 4.83 -22.78 -18.88
CA THR A 711 4.89 -21.34 -19.04
C THR A 711 3.92 -20.95 -20.16
N SER A 712 2.64 -20.80 -19.83
CA SER A 712 1.89 -19.78 -20.54
C SER A 712 2.61 -18.48 -20.20
N GLN A 713 3.03 -17.77 -21.24
CA GLN A 713 3.66 -16.48 -21.12
C GLN A 713 2.77 -15.60 -20.25
N VAL A 714 3.11 -15.45 -18.97
CA VAL A 714 2.73 -14.27 -18.22
C VAL A 714 3.47 -13.16 -18.94
N SER A 715 2.74 -12.40 -19.75
CA SER A 715 3.18 -11.11 -20.25
C SER A 715 3.78 -10.36 -19.06
N SER A 716 5.05 -9.99 -19.21
CA SER A 716 5.89 -9.28 -18.25
C SER A 716 5.18 -8.07 -17.63
N SER A 717 4.38 -8.34 -16.60
CA SER A 717 3.78 -7.38 -15.69
C SER A 717 3.98 -7.98 -14.29
N SER A 718 4.55 -7.17 -13.42
CA SER A 718 5.19 -7.50 -12.16
C SER A 718 4.22 -7.87 -11.02
N SER A 719 3.05 -8.46 -11.32
CA SER A 719 1.96 -8.69 -10.35
C SER A 719 2.09 -9.92 -9.45
N ALA A 720 3.22 -10.64 -9.48
CA ALA A 720 3.47 -11.82 -8.63
C ALA A 720 3.62 -11.53 -7.11
N SER A 721 3.30 -10.31 -6.65
CA SER A 721 3.40 -9.87 -5.26
C SER A 721 2.06 -9.55 -4.59
N SER A 722 0.93 -9.57 -5.32
CA SER A 722 -0.38 -9.36 -4.70
C SER A 722 -0.77 -10.57 -3.84
N PRO A 723 -1.17 -10.39 -2.56
CA PRO A 723 -1.80 -11.46 -1.80
C PRO A 723 -3.11 -11.94 -2.44
N PHE A 724 -3.74 -11.19 -3.33
CA PHE A 724 -5.05 -11.51 -3.89
C PHE A 724 -5.01 -12.00 -5.35
N GLY A 725 -3.83 -12.08 -5.97
CA GLY A 725 -3.69 -12.41 -7.40
C GLY A 725 -3.89 -13.90 -7.71
N GLN A 726 -4.45 -14.19 -8.89
CA GLN A 726 -4.55 -15.56 -9.41
C GLN A 726 -3.16 -16.12 -9.74
N VAL A 727 -2.70 -17.04 -8.91
CA VAL A 727 -1.48 -17.83 -9.14
C VAL A 727 -1.86 -19.11 -9.87
N ASN A 728 -0.88 -19.80 -10.47
CA ASN A 728 -1.07 -21.14 -11.03
C ASN A 728 -1.76 -22.06 -9.99
N LEU A 729 -2.55 -23.04 -10.44
CA LEU A 729 -3.29 -23.96 -9.56
C LEU A 729 -2.36 -24.60 -8.52
N GLU A 730 -1.16 -25.01 -8.94
CA GLU A 730 -0.15 -25.60 -8.05
C GLU A 730 0.29 -24.65 -6.93
N ASP A 731 0.50 -23.37 -7.25
CA ASP A 731 0.88 -22.37 -6.25
C ASP A 731 -0.27 -22.07 -5.28
N THR A 732 -1.52 -22.08 -5.77
CA THR A 732 -2.71 -21.92 -4.93
C THR A 732 -2.90 -23.12 -3.98
N MET A 733 -2.63 -24.34 -4.46
CA MET A 733 -2.63 -25.55 -3.61
C MET A 733 -1.53 -25.51 -2.55
N LEU A 734 -0.33 -25.04 -2.90
CA LEU A 734 0.76 -24.83 -1.94
C LEU A 734 0.39 -23.78 -0.88
N GLU A 735 -0.28 -22.70 -1.28
CA GLU A 735 -0.80 -21.70 -0.36
C GLU A 735 -1.88 -22.26 0.58
N VAL A 736 -2.83 -23.05 0.07
CA VAL A 736 -3.82 -23.74 0.93
C VAL A 736 -3.14 -24.63 1.96
N ALA A 737 -2.12 -25.40 1.55
CA ALA A 737 -1.34 -26.22 2.48
C ALA A 737 -0.60 -25.38 3.53
N GLU A 738 0.04 -24.28 3.11
CA GLU A 738 0.69 -23.31 4.02
C GLU A 738 -0.30 -22.76 5.05
N LEU A 739 -1.48 -22.30 4.61
CA LEU A 739 -2.49 -21.69 5.47
C LEU A 739 -3.10 -22.70 6.45
N CYS A 740 -3.36 -23.94 6.03
CA CYS A 740 -3.79 -25.01 6.95
C CYS A 740 -2.76 -25.23 8.07
N LEU A 741 -1.47 -25.31 7.72
CA LEU A 741 -0.39 -25.49 8.69
C LEU A 741 -0.28 -24.30 9.66
N GLN A 742 -0.44 -23.08 9.15
CA GLN A 742 -0.46 -21.86 9.98
C GLN A 742 -1.67 -21.86 10.92
N CYS A 743 -2.86 -22.19 10.45
CA CYS A 743 -4.07 -22.30 11.28
C CYS A 743 -3.89 -23.34 12.41
N LEU A 744 -3.39 -24.54 12.07
CA LEU A 744 -3.09 -25.58 13.05
C LEU A 744 -2.04 -25.14 14.07
N THR A 745 -1.06 -24.34 13.65
CA THR A 745 -0.04 -23.77 14.57
C THR A 745 -0.69 -22.84 15.59
N HIS A 746 -1.60 -21.96 15.17
CA HIS A 746 -2.31 -21.08 16.10
C HIS A 746 -3.22 -21.86 17.04
N LEU A 747 -4.00 -22.82 16.54
CA LEU A 747 -4.86 -23.67 17.37
C LEU A 747 -4.06 -24.51 18.36
N SER A 748 -2.81 -24.88 18.04
CA SER A 748 -1.98 -25.68 18.92
C SER A 748 -1.54 -24.95 20.21
N PHE A 749 -1.66 -23.63 20.30
CA PHE A 749 -1.39 -22.90 21.55
C PHE A 749 -2.32 -23.34 22.68
N ASP A 750 -3.61 -23.57 22.36
CA ASP A 750 -4.63 -23.92 23.36
C ASP A 750 -5.10 -25.37 23.22
N TYR A 751 -4.97 -25.98 22.03
CA TYR A 751 -5.48 -27.31 21.69
C TYR A 751 -4.39 -28.26 21.17
N ALA A 752 -3.16 -28.16 21.70
CA ALA A 752 -2.01 -28.97 21.27
C ALA A 752 -2.33 -30.47 21.16
N LEU A 753 -3.01 -31.05 22.16
CA LEU A 753 -3.36 -32.48 22.18
C LEU A 753 -4.35 -32.87 21.08
N SER A 754 -5.38 -32.04 20.83
CA SER A 754 -6.34 -32.27 19.74
C SER A 754 -5.68 -32.18 18.37
N VAL A 755 -4.76 -31.21 18.19
CA VAL A 755 -3.96 -31.08 16.96
C VAL A 755 -3.08 -32.32 16.75
N ILE A 756 -2.39 -32.79 17.78
CA ILE A 756 -1.58 -34.02 17.69
C ILE A 756 -2.45 -35.23 17.33
N ALA A 757 -3.58 -35.41 18.01
CA ALA A 757 -4.50 -36.51 17.74
C ALA A 757 -5.06 -36.47 16.30
N ALA A 758 -5.32 -35.29 15.75
CA ALA A 758 -5.72 -35.15 14.35
C ALA A 758 -4.58 -35.49 13.38
N LEU A 759 -3.37 -34.99 13.63
CA LEU A 759 -2.18 -35.30 12.81
C LEU A 759 -1.87 -36.81 12.82
N GLU A 760 -2.04 -37.49 13.95
CA GLU A 760 -1.91 -38.94 14.07
C GLU A 760 -2.99 -39.69 13.29
N ARG A 761 -4.27 -39.30 13.45
CA ARG A 761 -5.41 -39.93 12.73
C ARG A 761 -5.25 -39.84 11.21
N HIS A 762 -4.71 -38.74 10.72
CA HIS A 762 -4.50 -38.49 9.28
C HIS A 762 -3.11 -38.93 8.78
N GLY A 763 -2.29 -39.56 9.63
CA GLY A 763 -1.02 -40.17 9.23
C GLY A 763 0.12 -39.19 8.91
N LEU A 764 0.03 -37.94 9.37
CA LEU A 764 1.06 -36.91 9.20
C LEU A 764 2.19 -37.03 10.24
N VAL A 765 1.92 -37.64 11.39
CA VAL A 765 2.88 -37.97 12.46
C VAL A 765 2.72 -39.46 12.81
N PRO A 766 3.81 -40.22 13.08
CA PRO A 766 3.71 -41.63 13.46
C PRO A 766 2.88 -41.80 14.74
N THR A 767 1.92 -42.73 14.72
CA THR A 767 1.08 -43.06 15.89
C THR A 767 1.91 -43.71 16.99
N SER A 768 1.64 -43.35 18.25
CA SER A 768 2.24 -43.95 19.45
C SER A 768 2.20 -45.49 19.49
N GLN A 769 1.26 -46.14 18.79
CA GLN A 769 1.19 -47.62 18.68
C GLN A 769 2.24 -48.24 17.75
N ALA A 770 2.88 -47.46 16.86
CA ALA A 770 3.93 -47.97 15.97
C ALA A 770 5.30 -48.10 16.66
N GLN A 771 5.50 -47.46 17.83
CA GLN A 771 6.76 -47.48 18.56
C GLN A 771 6.98 -48.76 19.39
N ALA A 772 5.98 -49.63 19.54
CA ALA A 772 6.10 -50.84 20.36
C ALA A 772 6.72 -52.05 19.65
N VAL A 773 6.96 -52.01 18.33
CA VAL A 773 7.41 -53.20 17.56
C VAL A 773 8.85 -53.10 17.04
N GLU A 774 9.46 -51.92 16.93
CA GLU A 774 10.84 -51.78 16.43
C GLU A 774 11.73 -50.98 17.38
N ALA A 775 11.85 -51.46 18.62
CA ALA A 775 12.91 -51.02 19.53
C ALA A 775 14.25 -51.67 19.14
N HIS A 776 14.88 -51.24 18.03
CA HIS A 776 16.33 -51.34 17.75
C HIS A 776 16.71 -50.67 16.42
N GLN A 777 16.54 -49.34 16.31
CA GLN A 777 17.40 -48.44 15.49
C GLN A 777 16.94 -46.97 15.68
N PRO A 778 17.84 -46.00 15.93
CA PRO A 778 17.48 -44.60 16.06
C PRO A 778 17.49 -43.94 14.68
N THR A 779 16.45 -44.17 13.90
CA THR A 779 16.14 -43.34 12.73
C THR A 779 14.82 -42.63 13.02
N LEU A 780 14.84 -41.30 13.01
CA LEU A 780 13.65 -40.44 13.03
C LEU A 780 12.81 -40.73 11.78
N GLY A 781 11.98 -41.77 11.85
CA GLY A 781 11.06 -42.19 10.81
C GLY A 781 9.86 -41.26 10.75
N LEU A 782 9.97 -40.20 9.94
CA LEU A 782 8.84 -39.40 9.48
C LEU A 782 7.82 -40.32 8.77
N GLY A 783 6.58 -40.30 9.25
CA GLY A 783 5.53 -41.27 8.96
C GLY A 783 5.17 -41.46 7.48
N ARG A 784 4.69 -42.67 7.16
CA ARG A 784 4.24 -43.13 5.84
C ARG A 784 2.96 -42.41 5.41
N LEU A 785 3.08 -41.39 4.57
CA LEU A 785 2.16 -41.17 3.45
C LEU A 785 2.72 -41.90 2.23
N THR A 786 2.70 -43.23 2.24
CA THR A 786 2.99 -44.01 1.05
C THR A 786 1.71 -44.13 0.24
N GLY A 787 1.51 -43.18 -0.68
CA GLY A 787 0.68 -43.47 -1.86
C GLY A 787 1.26 -44.70 -2.55
N ALA A 788 0.39 -45.58 -3.04
CA ALA A 788 0.79 -46.81 -3.72
C ALA A 788 1.81 -46.50 -4.84
N GLY A 789 3.11 -46.67 -4.56
CA GLY A 789 4.19 -46.58 -5.54
C GLY A 789 5.42 -45.71 -5.23
N SER A 790 5.47 -44.87 -4.18
CA SER A 790 6.71 -44.10 -3.86
C SER A 790 7.17 -44.25 -2.41
N SER A 791 8.48 -44.44 -2.21
CA SER A 791 9.13 -44.79 -0.93
C SER A 791 9.58 -43.59 -0.08
N LYS A 792 9.14 -42.36 -0.38
CA LYS A 792 9.55 -41.15 0.34
C LYS A 792 8.35 -40.45 0.99
N PRO A 793 8.42 -40.07 2.29
CA PRO A 793 7.39 -39.24 2.92
C PRO A 793 7.31 -37.88 2.20
N TRP A 794 6.10 -37.33 2.05
CA TRP A 794 5.82 -36.06 1.35
C TRP A 794 6.69 -34.87 1.82
N ILE A 795 7.02 -34.84 3.12
CA ILE A 795 7.94 -33.86 3.73
C ILE A 795 9.32 -33.93 3.06
N GLY A 796 9.76 -35.14 2.73
CA GLY A 796 10.99 -35.37 1.98
C GLY A 796 10.94 -34.85 0.54
N HIS A 797 9.75 -34.70 -0.06
CA HIS A 797 9.58 -34.09 -1.39
C HIS A 797 9.55 -32.55 -1.33
N LEU A 798 8.91 -31.95 -0.32
CA LEU A 798 8.94 -30.49 -0.08
C LEU A 798 10.35 -29.97 0.26
N VAL A 799 11.15 -30.77 0.97
CA VAL A 799 12.53 -30.43 1.37
C VAL A 799 13.55 -30.70 0.25
N GLN A 800 13.26 -31.57 -0.72
CA GLN A 800 14.18 -31.95 -1.80
C GLN A 800 13.94 -31.23 -3.14
N ALA A 801 12.81 -30.55 -3.32
CA ALA A 801 12.60 -29.69 -4.48
C ALA A 801 13.52 -28.46 -4.36
N GLU A 802 14.25 -28.11 -5.42
CA GLU A 802 15.03 -26.87 -5.49
C GLU A 802 14.10 -25.68 -5.24
N ALA A 803 14.14 -25.16 -4.01
CA ALA A 803 13.09 -24.36 -3.41
C ALA A 803 12.62 -23.19 -4.28
N ARG A 804 11.44 -23.35 -4.90
CA ARG A 804 10.67 -22.22 -5.42
C ARG A 804 9.93 -21.53 -4.26
N ARG A 805 9.57 -20.26 -4.43
CA ARG A 805 9.05 -19.38 -3.34
C ARG A 805 7.90 -20.00 -2.51
N GLY A 806 6.97 -20.74 -3.13
CA GLY A 806 5.82 -21.35 -2.43
C GLY A 806 6.16 -22.58 -1.58
N GLU A 807 6.97 -23.50 -2.10
CA GLU A 807 7.41 -24.72 -1.41
C GLU A 807 8.19 -24.41 -0.12
N TYR A 808 9.00 -23.34 -0.16
CA TYR A 808 9.74 -22.86 1.01
C TYR A 808 8.80 -22.39 2.13
N LYS A 809 7.74 -21.64 1.81
CA LYS A 809 6.81 -21.12 2.82
C LYS A 809 6.02 -22.23 3.50
N ALA A 810 5.48 -23.19 2.73
CA ALA A 810 4.78 -24.35 3.28
C ALA A 810 5.71 -25.20 4.18
N THR A 811 6.96 -25.41 3.76
CA THR A 811 7.98 -26.10 4.57
C THR A 811 8.25 -25.35 5.88
N LEU A 812 8.43 -24.03 5.81
CA LEU A 812 8.65 -23.20 7.00
C LEU A 812 7.45 -23.23 7.96
N ALA A 813 6.22 -23.20 7.43
CA ALA A 813 5.00 -23.32 8.22
C ALA A 813 4.93 -24.69 8.95
N TYR A 814 5.27 -25.77 8.26
CA TYR A 814 5.34 -27.10 8.87
C TYR A 814 6.40 -27.16 9.99
N VAL A 815 7.60 -26.63 9.75
CA VAL A 815 8.67 -26.58 10.77
C VAL A 815 8.22 -25.79 12.00
N ARG A 816 7.49 -24.67 11.81
CA ARG A 816 6.93 -23.88 12.91
C ARG A 816 5.90 -24.66 13.71
N LEU A 817 4.98 -25.37 13.05
CA LEU A 817 3.99 -26.23 13.71
C LEU A 817 4.69 -27.29 14.57
N VAL A 818 5.62 -28.04 13.99
CA VAL A 818 6.34 -29.11 14.70
C VAL A 818 7.14 -28.56 15.87
N ALA A 819 7.86 -27.45 15.69
CA ALA A 819 8.59 -26.81 16.77
C ALA A 819 7.65 -26.43 17.93
N HIS A 820 6.49 -25.83 17.62
CA HIS A 820 5.51 -25.46 18.64
C HIS A 820 4.91 -26.66 19.37
N LEU A 821 4.58 -27.74 18.64
CA LEU A 821 4.07 -28.99 19.24
C LEU A 821 5.10 -29.65 20.17
N ILE A 822 6.39 -29.60 19.82
CA ILE A 822 7.47 -30.10 20.68
C ILE A 822 7.57 -29.27 21.97
N PHE A 823 7.52 -27.93 21.87
CA PHE A 823 7.62 -27.06 23.05
C PHE A 823 6.39 -27.15 23.96
N SER A 824 5.19 -27.28 23.40
CA SER A 824 3.93 -27.36 24.15
C SER A 824 3.73 -28.71 24.87
N THR A 825 4.35 -29.79 24.38
CA THR A 825 4.25 -31.13 24.98
C THR A 825 5.45 -31.54 25.84
N TRP A 826 6.51 -30.73 25.89
CA TRP A 826 7.66 -31.01 26.74
C TRP A 826 7.28 -30.86 28.22
N PRO A 827 7.46 -31.87 29.07
CA PRO A 827 7.10 -31.76 30.48
C PRO A 827 8.00 -30.74 31.18
N VAL A 828 7.39 -29.66 31.69
CA VAL A 828 8.02 -28.67 32.58
C VAL A 828 8.42 -29.27 33.94
N ASN A 829 8.07 -30.54 34.22
CA ASN A 829 8.32 -31.20 35.50
C ASN A 829 9.68 -31.91 35.65
N ALA A 830 10.64 -31.74 34.73
CA ALA A 830 11.97 -32.36 34.86
C ALA A 830 13.00 -31.54 35.68
N ALA A 831 12.61 -30.38 36.23
CA ALA A 831 13.53 -29.49 36.96
C ALA A 831 13.19 -29.25 38.45
N MET A 832 12.30 -30.06 39.06
CA MET A 832 11.91 -29.92 40.48
C MET A 832 12.14 -31.15 41.36
N ASP A 833 12.94 -32.13 40.93
CA ASP A 833 13.48 -33.16 41.81
C ASP A 833 14.97 -32.91 42.09
N ALA A 834 15.25 -31.84 42.84
CA ALA A 834 16.48 -31.75 43.62
C ALA A 834 16.13 -32.22 45.04
N PRO A 835 16.82 -33.22 45.61
CA PRO A 835 16.52 -33.69 46.95
C PRO A 835 16.81 -32.56 47.95
N THR A 836 15.79 -32.16 48.68
CA THR A 836 15.88 -31.30 49.86
C THR A 836 16.92 -31.86 50.83
N GLU A 837 17.98 -31.10 51.07
CA GLU A 837 18.91 -31.30 52.18
C GLU A 837 18.14 -31.35 53.50
N VAL A 838 18.41 -32.40 54.29
CA VAL A 838 17.91 -32.61 55.65
C VAL A 838 19.02 -32.21 56.63
N ASP A 839 18.66 -31.27 57.51
CA ASP A 839 19.11 -30.99 58.89
C ASP A 839 20.61 -30.83 59.26
N GLN A 840 20.99 -29.56 59.46
CA GLN A 840 21.56 -28.87 60.66
C GLN A 840 22.77 -29.47 61.46
N PRO A 841 23.55 -28.65 62.21
CA PRO A 841 23.54 -27.18 62.38
C PRO A 841 24.77 -26.44 61.82
#